data_AF-A0A9E3TSA0-F1
#
_entry.id   AF-A0A9E3TSA0-F1
#
_cell.length_a   1.000
_cell.length_b   1.000
_cell.length_c   1.000
_cell.angle_alpha   90.00
_cell.angle_beta   90.00
_cell.angle_gamma   90.00
#
_symmetry.space_group_name_H-M   'P 1'
#
loop_
_entity.id
_entity.type
_entity.pdbx_description
1 polymer ?
#
loop_
_entity_poly.entity_id
_entity_poly.type
_entity_poly.pdbx_seq_one_letter_code
_entity_poly.pdbx_strand_id
1 'polypeptide(L)'
;MPTNLMNFVALVLIASAFSTVLAEEPLFPNADFETGTLAGWTVEGEAFKVQPTKGDNPAARNRETSNHQGEYWIGGYENYTGNEGKPGATRGDKFTGTLTSPEFTITKPYITFLIGGGNLPGQQGVKLLCAGKEIELASGVDSETMVKQSFDVSQYLGETVRLVIFDDAKGGWGHINVDAFTATDEAVPDVSKAFAFIDGISTTAYPDTGYDQPLRPQFHFSSRENWLNDPNGMVFDGEEYHLFFQHNPKGTSWGNMTWGHATSLDMVHWTQQSHALLPYRIDRRAGTIFSGTAIVDHNNCLGKQIGDTKTICAFFTFASKPKFYQAMAYSTDCGATWNYWNEGRAVVPNQGFDSGERDPKVFWHQESQKWVLVLWVQHNPGRVRFFTSENLTDWEFASDLMRDWAFECMDLVFLPMDGNPNDMKCVIYDASFDYEIGTFDGRTFHSETEPQKMSRGNFYAAQTFNNAPDKRIVQIGWMRGGPNSAQAYGLPFNQQMSFPCELSLRTTTKGPRLLCWPIKEVESLTTRTHVMENVVLAGNTNALSDIAGLDLVDLTVEFEPGTASQVAFDLPGVWVRYDAKDHVVTHSGINNEGELQEKYWTIDKLPPRDGVVQLRILVDRLSVEVFAFDGEVFGSHYINPKHGPATHSIHAIGGEAKIRRLELRELNSAW
;
A
#
# COMPACT_ATOMS: atom_id res chain seq x y z
N MET A 1 42.76 79.31 33.04
CA MET A 1 43.69 79.13 31.91
C MET A 1 43.32 77.82 31.22
N PRO A 2 43.17 77.81 29.89
CA PRO A 2 42.17 76.97 29.25
C PRO A 2 42.76 75.88 28.34
N THR A 3 41.94 74.88 28.03
CA THR A 3 41.76 74.18 26.73
C THR A 3 41.08 72.84 27.01
N ASN A 4 40.21 72.27 26.17
CA ASN A 4 39.12 72.82 25.37
C ASN A 4 38.20 71.61 25.14
N LEU A 5 36.89 71.84 25.18
CA LEU A 5 35.83 70.87 24.88
C LEU A 5 35.90 70.48 23.39
N MET A 6 35.74 69.20 23.04
CA MET A 6 35.23 68.84 21.71
C MET A 6 34.46 67.52 21.71
N ASN A 7 33.24 67.62 21.18
CA ASN A 7 32.21 66.61 21.03
C ASN A 7 32.67 65.38 20.21
N PHE A 8 32.30 64.18 20.64
CA PHE A 8 32.23 63.01 19.76
C PHE A 8 30.77 62.72 19.39
N VAL A 9 30.44 63.01 18.13
CA VAL A 9 29.27 62.49 17.43
C VAL A 9 29.59 61.05 17.04
N ALA A 10 28.86 60.07 17.58
CA ALA A 10 28.94 58.70 17.09
C ALA A 10 28.14 58.60 15.78
N LEU A 11 28.88 58.45 14.67
CA LEU A 11 28.37 58.19 13.34
C LEU A 11 27.75 56.77 13.32
N VAL A 12 26.44 56.67 13.08
CA VAL A 12 25.78 55.40 12.77
C VAL A 12 26.20 55.01 11.35
N LEU A 13 27.13 54.06 11.25
CA LEU A 13 27.43 53.36 10.00
C LEU A 13 26.27 52.40 9.71
N ILE A 14 25.39 52.81 8.81
CA ILE A 14 24.46 51.91 8.12
C ILE A 14 25.32 50.97 7.29
N ALA A 15 25.51 49.75 7.76
CA ALA A 15 26.04 48.66 6.95
C ALA A 15 24.95 48.28 5.93
N SER A 16 25.01 48.91 4.76
CA SER A 16 24.38 48.38 3.55
C SER A 16 24.95 46.99 3.30
N ALA A 17 24.16 45.95 3.56
CA ALA A 17 24.44 44.60 3.10
C ALA A 17 24.50 44.66 1.57
N PHE A 18 25.70 44.71 1.02
CA PHE A 18 25.92 44.31 -0.36
C PHE A 18 25.58 42.82 -0.41
N SER A 19 24.46 42.49 -1.03
CA SER A 19 24.30 41.16 -1.62
C SER A 19 25.49 40.99 -2.57
N THR A 20 26.44 40.15 -2.21
CA THR A 20 27.40 39.64 -3.18
C THR A 20 26.58 38.93 -4.24
N VAL A 21 26.37 39.60 -5.37
CA VAL A 21 25.98 38.93 -6.61
C VAL A 21 27.06 37.89 -6.83
N LEU A 22 26.71 36.62 -6.64
CA LEU A 22 27.57 35.50 -6.99
C LEU A 22 27.89 35.68 -8.48
N ALA A 23 29.17 35.81 -8.83
CA ALA A 23 29.57 35.91 -10.22
C ALA A 23 29.44 34.52 -10.86
N GLU A 24 28.22 34.19 -11.30
CA GLU A 24 27.95 33.04 -12.17
C GLU A 24 28.58 33.34 -13.54
N GLU A 25 29.57 32.55 -13.92
CA GLU A 25 30.28 32.70 -15.19
C GLU A 25 29.78 31.64 -16.18
N PRO A 26 29.31 32.00 -17.38
CA PRO A 26 28.95 31.01 -18.40
C PRO A 26 30.15 30.09 -18.70
N LEU A 27 29.92 28.78 -18.78
CA LEU A 27 31.01 27.81 -19.06
C LEU A 27 31.69 28.08 -20.42
N PHE A 28 30.89 28.50 -21.39
CA PHE A 28 31.29 28.88 -22.75
C PHE A 28 30.16 29.74 -23.38
N PRO A 29 30.37 30.41 -24.52
CA PRO A 29 29.32 31.18 -25.17
C PRO A 29 28.09 30.31 -25.50
N ASN A 30 26.88 30.79 -25.16
CA ASN A 30 25.60 30.09 -25.37
C ASN A 30 25.45 28.78 -24.53
N ALA A 31 26.12 28.71 -23.37
CA ALA A 31 25.91 27.64 -22.39
C ALA A 31 24.54 27.69 -21.70
N ASP A 32 23.83 28.82 -21.79
CA ASP A 32 22.49 29.08 -21.26
C ASP A 32 21.40 29.10 -22.35
N PHE A 33 21.75 28.78 -23.61
CA PHE A 33 20.81 28.72 -24.76
C PHE A 33 20.13 30.04 -25.16
N GLU A 34 20.43 31.16 -24.50
CA GLU A 34 19.74 32.45 -24.67
C GLU A 34 19.99 33.13 -26.03
N THR A 35 20.84 32.57 -26.89
CA THR A 35 20.89 32.98 -28.31
C THR A 35 19.65 32.57 -29.10
N GLY A 36 18.80 31.70 -28.54
CA GLY A 36 17.64 31.10 -29.21
C GLY A 36 18.04 30.08 -30.29
N THR A 37 19.29 29.65 -30.30
CA THR A 37 19.84 28.68 -31.26
C THR A 37 20.81 27.73 -30.54
N LEU A 38 21.14 26.61 -31.19
CA LEU A 38 22.20 25.69 -30.72
C LEU A 38 23.59 26.11 -31.22
N ALA A 39 23.82 27.41 -31.44
CA ALA A 39 25.14 27.90 -31.85
C ALA A 39 26.22 27.46 -30.85
N GLY A 40 27.28 26.82 -31.36
CA GLY A 40 28.37 26.26 -30.55
C GLY A 40 28.14 24.83 -30.06
N TRP A 41 26.91 24.32 -30.08
CA TRP A 41 26.59 22.94 -29.72
C TRP A 41 26.61 22.02 -30.95
N THR A 42 27.09 20.79 -30.75
CA THR A 42 27.03 19.74 -31.77
C THR A 42 25.83 18.83 -31.48
N VAL A 43 24.91 18.73 -32.43
CA VAL A 43 23.68 17.92 -32.32
C VAL A 43 23.89 16.58 -33.03
N GLU A 44 23.60 15.48 -32.33
CA GLU A 44 23.51 14.15 -32.93
C GLU A 44 22.15 13.53 -32.59
N GLY A 45 21.60 12.73 -33.51
CA GLY A 45 20.26 12.16 -33.34
C GLY A 45 19.12 13.16 -33.56
N GLU A 46 17.92 12.79 -33.12
CA GLU A 46 16.67 13.53 -33.39
C GLU A 46 16.14 14.29 -32.17
N ALA A 47 16.54 13.93 -30.94
CA ALA A 47 15.99 14.50 -29.71
C ALA A 47 16.02 16.03 -29.72
N PHE A 48 17.17 16.61 -30.07
CA PHE A 48 17.42 18.04 -29.90
C PHE A 48 17.37 18.86 -31.20
N LYS A 49 16.95 18.29 -32.33
CA LYS A 49 16.95 19.00 -33.63
C LYS A 49 16.05 20.23 -33.70
N VAL A 50 15.04 20.30 -32.83
CA VAL A 50 14.04 21.38 -32.80
C VAL A 50 14.15 22.10 -31.45
N GLN A 51 15.37 22.46 -31.07
CA GLN A 51 15.72 23.11 -29.80
C GLN A 51 16.68 24.28 -30.07
N PRO A 52 16.85 25.24 -29.15
CA PRO A 52 16.13 25.38 -27.88
C PRO A 52 14.65 25.77 -28.05
N THR A 53 13.85 25.45 -27.04
CA THR A 53 12.43 25.81 -26.97
C THR A 53 12.26 27.18 -26.33
N LYS A 54 11.24 27.94 -26.73
CA LYS A 54 11.01 29.32 -26.24
C LYS A 54 9.86 29.41 -25.24
N GLY A 55 10.12 29.98 -24.07
CA GLY A 55 9.14 30.24 -23.01
C GLY A 55 8.65 28.97 -22.32
N ASP A 56 7.67 29.12 -21.43
CA ASP A 56 7.19 28.03 -20.57
C ASP A 56 6.18 27.11 -21.30
N ASN A 57 6.72 26.20 -22.12
CA ASN A 57 5.93 25.27 -22.91
C ASN A 57 5.18 24.23 -22.09
N PRO A 58 5.77 23.64 -21.03
CA PRO A 58 5.03 22.82 -20.07
C PRO A 58 3.77 23.54 -19.54
N ALA A 59 3.90 24.78 -19.07
CA ALA A 59 2.74 25.56 -18.62
C ALA A 59 1.71 25.80 -19.74
N ALA A 60 2.17 26.11 -20.96
CA ALA A 60 1.30 26.32 -22.13
C ALA A 60 0.50 25.06 -22.54
N ARG A 61 0.94 23.86 -22.14
CA ARG A 61 0.20 22.59 -22.30
C ARG A 61 -0.45 22.07 -21.02
N ASN A 62 -0.69 22.94 -20.03
CA ASN A 62 -1.33 22.64 -18.74
C ASN A 62 -0.54 21.67 -17.84
N ARG A 63 0.79 21.75 -17.85
CA ARG A 63 1.68 21.08 -16.88
C ARG A 63 2.26 22.08 -15.88
N GLU A 64 3.02 21.56 -14.93
CA GLU A 64 3.88 22.33 -14.05
C GLU A 64 4.84 23.24 -14.85
N THR A 65 5.20 24.39 -14.26
CA THR A 65 6.08 25.37 -14.91
C THR A 65 7.48 24.80 -15.08
N SER A 66 8.11 25.02 -16.23
CA SER A 66 9.49 24.59 -16.49
C SER A 66 10.52 25.20 -15.53
N ASN A 67 10.26 26.40 -15.00
CA ASN A 67 11.19 27.13 -14.13
C ASN A 67 12.57 27.35 -14.78
N HIS A 68 12.59 27.52 -16.11
CA HIS A 68 13.78 27.91 -16.88
C HIS A 68 14.20 29.35 -16.54
N GLN A 69 15.45 29.67 -16.85
CA GLN A 69 16.03 31.00 -16.70
C GLN A 69 16.14 31.66 -18.08
N GLY A 70 15.61 32.87 -18.21
CA GLY A 70 15.64 33.56 -19.50
C GLY A 70 14.45 33.17 -20.37
N GLU A 71 14.65 33.12 -21.69
CA GLU A 71 13.60 32.88 -22.67
C GLU A 71 13.73 31.53 -23.38
N TYR A 72 14.92 30.93 -23.40
CA TYR A 72 15.24 29.74 -24.19
C TYR A 72 15.92 28.67 -23.34
N TRP A 73 15.53 27.42 -23.53
CA TRP A 73 16.07 26.28 -22.78
C TRP A 73 15.97 25.01 -23.62
N ILE A 74 16.57 23.91 -23.17
CA ILE A 74 16.42 22.61 -23.82
C ILE A 74 15.28 21.85 -23.16
N GLY A 75 14.23 21.55 -23.92
CA GLY A 75 13.14 20.68 -23.48
C GLY A 75 12.87 19.62 -24.53
N GLY A 76 13.47 18.43 -24.40
CA GLY A 76 13.46 17.38 -25.43
C GLY A 76 12.05 16.93 -25.87
N TYR A 77 11.04 17.16 -25.02
CA TYR A 77 9.64 16.88 -25.31
C TYR A 77 8.96 17.92 -26.22
N GLU A 78 9.47 19.14 -26.23
CA GLU A 78 8.80 20.32 -26.76
C GLU A 78 9.02 20.50 -28.28
N ASN A 79 8.08 21.18 -28.94
CA ASN A 79 8.06 21.40 -30.39
C ASN A 79 7.76 22.86 -30.76
N TYR A 80 8.27 23.80 -29.96
CA TYR A 80 8.10 25.23 -30.19
C TYR A 80 9.40 25.99 -29.99
N THR A 81 9.97 26.50 -31.07
CA THR A 81 11.28 27.18 -31.07
C THR A 81 11.17 28.70 -30.95
N GLY A 82 9.97 29.24 -30.73
CA GLY A 82 9.70 30.68 -30.86
C GLY A 82 9.40 31.14 -32.28
N ASN A 83 9.95 30.46 -33.30
CA ASN A 83 9.73 30.76 -34.72
C ASN A 83 8.91 29.68 -35.44
N GLU A 84 9.01 28.43 -35.00
CA GLU A 84 8.29 27.28 -35.54
C GLU A 84 7.49 26.59 -34.44
N GLY A 85 6.30 26.07 -34.79
CA GLY A 85 5.37 25.47 -33.84
C GLY A 85 4.44 26.49 -33.17
N LYS A 86 3.85 26.09 -32.04
CA LYS A 86 3.02 26.95 -31.17
C LYS A 86 3.33 26.63 -29.71
N PRO A 87 3.20 27.59 -28.77
CA PRO A 87 3.40 27.32 -27.35
C PRO A 87 2.65 26.07 -26.87
N GLY A 88 3.35 25.18 -26.17
CA GLY A 88 2.83 23.91 -25.66
C GLY A 88 2.68 22.79 -26.69
N ALA A 89 3.14 22.98 -27.93
CA ALA A 89 3.22 21.89 -28.91
C ALA A 89 4.32 20.90 -28.52
N THR A 90 4.08 19.61 -28.73
CA THR A 90 4.98 18.54 -28.27
C THR A 90 5.42 17.65 -29.42
N ARG A 91 6.54 16.96 -29.21
CA ARG A 91 7.10 15.94 -30.12
C ARG A 91 7.09 14.53 -29.52
N GLY A 92 6.97 14.43 -28.19
CA GLY A 92 6.86 13.16 -27.47
C GLY A 92 8.21 12.50 -27.16
N ASP A 93 8.17 11.50 -26.29
CA ASP A 93 9.32 10.81 -25.66
C ASP A 93 9.99 9.73 -26.53
N LYS A 94 9.96 9.87 -27.85
CA LYS A 94 10.40 8.81 -28.78
C LYS A 94 11.74 9.09 -29.43
N PHE A 95 12.25 10.31 -29.27
CA PHE A 95 13.42 10.80 -29.98
C PHE A 95 14.63 10.68 -29.08
N THR A 96 15.74 10.24 -29.66
CA THR A 96 17.01 10.04 -28.96
C THR A 96 18.10 10.86 -29.62
N GLY A 97 19.16 11.19 -28.89
CA GLY A 97 20.25 12.01 -29.39
C GLY A 97 21.12 12.63 -28.31
N THR A 98 22.05 13.48 -28.73
CA THR A 98 22.94 14.23 -27.85
C THR A 98 23.10 15.68 -28.28
N LEU A 99 23.37 16.55 -27.31
CA LEU A 99 23.98 17.87 -27.49
C LEU A 99 25.34 17.88 -26.82
N THR A 100 26.39 18.06 -27.60
CA THR A 100 27.76 18.12 -27.10
C THR A 100 28.30 19.54 -27.17
N SER A 101 28.80 20.04 -26.05
CA SER A 101 29.41 21.37 -25.94
C SER A 101 30.74 21.45 -26.71
N PRO A 102 31.26 22.65 -26.99
CA PRO A 102 32.68 22.80 -27.29
C PRO A 102 33.52 22.43 -26.05
N GLU A 103 34.81 22.25 -26.26
CA GLU A 103 35.74 22.11 -25.13
C GLU A 103 35.85 23.42 -24.36
N PHE A 104 35.86 23.32 -23.03
CA PHE A 104 36.09 24.45 -22.13
C PHE A 104 36.98 24.02 -20.96
N THR A 105 37.64 24.99 -20.33
CA THR A 105 38.49 24.76 -19.17
C THR A 105 37.70 24.97 -17.89
N ILE A 106 37.85 24.08 -16.91
CA ILE A 106 37.23 24.25 -15.59
C ILE A 106 37.96 25.36 -14.83
N THR A 107 37.29 26.49 -14.60
CA THR A 107 37.86 27.66 -13.93
C THR A 107 37.44 27.81 -12.46
N LYS A 108 36.35 27.15 -12.05
CA LYS A 108 35.79 27.21 -10.69
C LYS A 108 35.46 25.81 -10.16
N PRO A 109 35.37 25.63 -8.83
CA PRO A 109 35.20 24.31 -8.22
C PRO A 109 33.84 23.65 -8.49
N TYR A 110 32.82 24.41 -8.89
CA TYR A 110 31.50 23.86 -9.17
C TYR A 110 31.00 24.26 -10.55
N ILE A 111 30.31 23.33 -11.21
CA ILE A 111 29.49 23.59 -12.39
C ILE A 111 28.03 23.47 -11.97
N THR A 112 27.26 24.53 -12.14
CA THR A 112 25.87 24.63 -11.72
C THR A 112 24.95 24.78 -12.92
N PHE A 113 23.81 24.09 -12.88
CA PHE A 113 22.83 24.08 -13.98
C PHE A 113 21.43 23.75 -13.47
N LEU A 114 20.43 23.98 -14.32
CA LEU A 114 19.06 23.53 -14.12
C LEU A 114 18.84 22.20 -14.87
N ILE A 115 18.17 21.25 -14.23
CA ILE A 115 17.84 19.95 -14.83
C ILE A 115 16.44 19.48 -14.40
N GLY A 116 15.71 18.88 -15.34
CA GLY A 116 14.39 18.27 -15.20
C GLY A 116 14.22 17.19 -16.27
N GLY A 117 12.98 16.81 -16.59
CA GLY A 117 12.69 15.64 -17.42
C GLY A 117 12.88 14.34 -16.63
N GLY A 118 13.02 13.20 -17.32
CA GLY A 118 13.01 11.90 -16.66
C GLY A 118 14.27 11.54 -15.88
N ASN A 119 14.07 10.77 -14.81
CA ASN A 119 15.10 10.24 -13.93
C ASN A 119 15.51 8.82 -14.36
N LEU A 120 16.22 8.72 -15.48
CA LEU A 120 16.79 7.48 -15.98
C LEU A 120 18.32 7.58 -16.04
N PRO A 121 19.03 7.45 -14.89
CA PRO A 121 20.48 7.56 -14.84
C PRO A 121 21.16 6.65 -15.87
N GLY A 122 22.07 7.22 -16.66
CA GLY A 122 22.82 6.51 -17.70
C GLY A 122 22.06 6.27 -19.01
N GLN A 123 20.77 6.58 -19.07
CA GLN A 123 19.99 6.57 -20.33
C GLN A 123 19.64 7.98 -20.81
N GLN A 124 19.49 8.95 -19.91
CA GLN A 124 19.33 10.35 -20.25
C GLN A 124 19.87 11.25 -19.14
N GLY A 125 20.24 12.48 -19.48
CA GLY A 125 20.75 13.42 -18.50
C GLY A 125 21.85 14.32 -19.04
N VAL A 126 22.69 14.78 -18.11
CA VAL A 126 23.88 15.60 -18.36
C VAL A 126 25.09 14.86 -17.84
N LYS A 127 26.11 14.71 -18.67
CA LYS A 127 27.42 14.19 -18.24
C LYS A 127 28.54 15.16 -18.57
N LEU A 128 29.56 15.15 -17.73
CA LEU A 128 30.79 15.88 -17.95
C LEU A 128 31.90 14.91 -18.34
N LEU A 129 32.60 15.19 -19.43
CA LEU A 129 33.66 14.36 -19.97
C LEU A 129 35.01 15.07 -19.86
N CYS A 130 36.00 14.43 -19.26
CA CYS A 130 37.39 14.87 -19.25
C CYS A 130 38.25 13.86 -20.03
N ALA A 131 38.96 14.33 -21.06
CA ALA A 131 39.72 13.45 -21.98
C ALA A 131 38.90 12.25 -22.52
N GLY A 132 37.61 12.48 -22.82
CA GLY A 132 36.67 11.47 -23.32
C GLY A 132 36.13 10.48 -22.28
N LYS A 133 36.52 10.62 -21.00
CA LYS A 133 35.98 9.82 -19.89
C LYS A 133 34.93 10.60 -19.12
N GLU A 134 33.83 9.94 -18.78
CA GLU A 134 32.82 10.49 -17.89
C GLU A 134 33.41 10.69 -16.49
N ILE A 135 33.27 11.90 -15.95
CA ILE A 135 33.71 12.27 -14.61
C ILE A 135 32.56 12.69 -13.70
N GLU A 136 31.44 13.13 -14.26
CA GLU A 136 30.21 13.51 -13.55
C GLU A 136 28.98 13.15 -14.38
N LEU A 137 27.87 12.84 -13.70
CA LEU A 137 26.59 12.48 -14.31
C LEU A 137 25.42 12.99 -13.45
N ALA A 138 24.43 13.59 -14.09
CA ALA A 138 23.14 13.95 -13.51
C ALA A 138 22.00 13.48 -14.44
N SER A 139 20.88 13.07 -13.86
CA SER A 139 19.63 12.78 -14.56
C SER A 139 18.54 13.78 -14.15
N GLY A 140 17.42 13.76 -14.88
CA GLY A 140 16.23 14.51 -14.49
C GLY A 140 15.59 13.98 -13.21
N VAL A 141 14.47 14.60 -12.82
CA VAL A 141 13.77 14.35 -11.55
C VAL A 141 12.29 13.97 -11.77
N ASP A 142 11.98 13.35 -12.92
CA ASP A 142 10.62 13.00 -13.37
C ASP A 142 9.64 14.19 -13.23
N SER A 143 10.09 15.37 -13.64
CA SER A 143 9.35 16.64 -13.53
C SER A 143 9.70 17.56 -14.70
N GLU A 144 8.71 18.26 -15.24
CA GLU A 144 8.94 19.30 -16.23
C GLU A 144 9.61 20.53 -15.60
N THR A 145 9.33 20.77 -14.31
CA THR A 145 10.01 21.80 -13.51
C THR A 145 11.46 21.40 -13.28
N MET A 146 12.39 22.24 -13.76
CA MET A 146 13.81 22.06 -13.53
C MET A 146 14.23 22.53 -12.14
N VAL A 147 15.15 21.79 -11.55
CA VAL A 147 15.79 22.08 -10.26
C VAL A 147 17.27 22.41 -10.46
N LYS A 148 17.83 23.24 -9.57
CA LYS A 148 19.24 23.64 -9.63
C LYS A 148 20.11 22.55 -9.01
N GLN A 149 21.15 22.13 -9.71
CA GLN A 149 22.13 21.12 -9.28
C GLN A 149 23.56 21.63 -9.51
N SER A 150 24.53 21.12 -8.74
CA SER A 150 25.96 21.34 -8.96
C SER A 150 26.72 20.04 -9.12
N PHE A 151 27.66 20.00 -10.06
CA PHE A 151 28.78 19.07 -10.07
C PHE A 151 29.95 19.65 -9.26
N ASP A 152 30.56 18.85 -8.38
CA ASP A 152 31.81 19.19 -7.70
C ASP A 152 33.00 18.77 -8.57
N VAL A 153 33.55 19.76 -9.27
CA VAL A 153 34.66 19.57 -10.20
C VAL A 153 35.97 20.15 -9.65
N SER A 154 36.04 20.38 -8.34
CA SER A 154 37.20 21.00 -7.68
C SER A 154 38.51 20.25 -7.94
N GLN A 155 38.45 18.92 -8.06
CA GLN A 155 39.60 18.06 -8.37
C GLN A 155 40.08 18.16 -9.83
N TYR A 156 39.29 18.77 -10.72
CA TYR A 156 39.57 18.91 -12.16
C TYR A 156 39.82 20.37 -12.58
N LEU A 157 40.09 21.26 -11.62
CA LEU A 157 40.43 22.66 -11.92
C LEU A 157 41.60 22.76 -12.91
N GLY A 158 41.41 23.53 -13.99
CA GLY A 158 42.39 23.72 -15.07
C GLY A 158 42.35 22.63 -16.14
N GLU A 159 41.60 21.55 -15.96
CA GLU A 159 41.42 20.52 -16.98
C GLU A 159 40.45 20.97 -18.08
N THR A 160 40.62 20.40 -19.28
CA THR A 160 39.74 20.65 -20.43
C THR A 160 38.66 19.57 -20.52
N VAL A 161 37.40 19.98 -20.54
CA VAL A 161 36.23 19.10 -20.48
C VAL A 161 35.20 19.42 -21.57
N ARG A 162 34.25 18.51 -21.76
CA ARG A 162 33.02 18.72 -22.54
C ARG A 162 31.80 18.34 -21.73
N LEU A 163 30.73 19.09 -21.89
CA LEU A 163 29.41 18.77 -21.38
C LEU A 163 28.60 18.07 -22.48
N VAL A 164 27.93 16.99 -22.14
CA VAL A 164 27.07 16.24 -23.04
C VAL A 164 25.71 16.08 -22.41
N ILE A 165 24.70 16.67 -23.03
CA ILE A 165 23.29 16.41 -22.75
C ILE A 165 22.90 15.24 -23.64
N PHE A 166 22.30 14.20 -23.07
CA PHE A 166 21.97 12.99 -23.82
C PHE A 166 20.59 12.47 -23.44
N ASP A 167 19.97 11.80 -24.41
CA ASP A 167 18.67 11.17 -24.27
C ASP A 167 18.64 9.95 -25.18
N ASP A 168 18.75 8.76 -24.59
CA ASP A 168 18.69 7.47 -25.26
C ASP A 168 17.41 6.69 -24.88
N ALA A 169 16.56 7.27 -24.03
CA ALA A 169 15.37 6.61 -23.51
C ALA A 169 14.17 6.73 -24.45
N LYS A 170 13.23 5.80 -24.30
CA LYS A 170 11.95 5.80 -25.02
C LYS A 170 10.85 5.37 -24.06
N GLY A 171 9.69 6.04 -24.12
CA GLY A 171 8.55 5.74 -23.23
C GLY A 171 8.28 6.89 -22.26
N GLY A 172 7.42 6.70 -21.26
CA GLY A 172 7.08 7.79 -20.33
C GLY A 172 8.34 8.39 -19.70
N TRP A 173 8.47 9.73 -19.75
CA TRP A 173 9.63 10.49 -19.30
C TRP A 173 10.92 10.30 -20.12
N GLY A 174 10.84 9.74 -21.33
CA GLY A 174 11.95 9.67 -22.29
C GLY A 174 12.27 11.00 -22.95
N HIS A 175 12.58 12.01 -22.13
CA HIS A 175 13.11 13.31 -22.51
C HIS A 175 13.88 13.96 -21.34
N ILE A 176 14.79 14.87 -21.66
CA ILE A 176 15.51 15.68 -20.66
C ILE A 176 15.24 17.18 -20.84
N ASN A 177 15.15 17.89 -19.72
CA ASN A 177 15.04 19.34 -19.66
C ASN A 177 16.30 19.92 -19.00
N VAL A 178 16.99 20.86 -19.63
CA VAL A 178 18.19 21.49 -19.07
C VAL A 178 18.35 22.95 -19.46
N ASP A 179 19.00 23.71 -18.57
CA ASP A 179 19.22 25.14 -18.76
C ASP A 179 20.37 25.70 -17.89
N ALA A 180 20.84 26.90 -18.22
CA ALA A 180 21.69 27.77 -17.38
C ALA A 180 23.00 27.14 -16.85
N PHE A 181 23.84 26.57 -17.73
CA PHE A 181 25.14 26.01 -17.33
C PHE A 181 26.18 27.11 -17.00
N THR A 182 26.63 27.14 -15.74
CA THR A 182 27.54 28.17 -15.21
C THR A 182 28.61 27.58 -14.28
N ALA A 183 29.74 28.28 -14.16
CA ALA A 183 30.81 28.00 -13.21
C ALA A 183 30.59 28.82 -11.93
N THR A 184 30.71 28.19 -10.76
CA THR A 184 30.46 28.82 -9.45
C THR A 184 31.50 28.44 -8.39
N ASP A 185 31.72 29.34 -7.42
CA ASP A 185 32.66 29.13 -6.30
C ASP A 185 32.06 28.32 -5.15
N GLU A 186 30.73 28.27 -5.06
CA GLU A 186 29.96 27.49 -4.10
C GLU A 186 29.04 26.52 -4.83
N ALA A 187 28.83 25.33 -4.23
CA ALA A 187 27.76 24.42 -4.67
C ALA A 187 26.41 25.04 -4.35
N VAL A 188 25.40 24.79 -5.17
CA VAL A 188 24.03 25.06 -4.73
C VAL A 188 23.66 24.09 -3.60
N PRO A 189 22.91 24.55 -2.58
CA PRO A 189 22.38 23.65 -1.57
C PRO A 189 21.64 22.53 -2.26
N ASP A 190 22.09 21.30 -2.01
CA ASP A 190 21.47 20.13 -2.59
C ASP A 190 19.98 20.09 -2.20
N VAL A 191 19.13 20.36 -3.19
CA VAL A 191 17.68 20.28 -3.05
C VAL A 191 17.20 18.83 -3.07
N SER A 192 18.09 17.83 -3.06
CA SER A 192 17.79 16.42 -2.74
C SER A 192 17.07 16.22 -1.39
N LYS A 193 16.89 17.28 -0.59
CA LYS A 193 15.84 17.36 0.44
C LYS A 193 14.39 17.43 -0.12
N ALA A 194 14.21 17.23 -1.42
CA ALA A 194 12.94 17.07 -2.11
C ALA A 194 12.34 15.69 -1.84
N PHE A 195 13.14 14.65 -1.62
CA PHE A 195 12.70 13.37 -1.10
C PHE A 195 13.73 12.80 -0.12
N ALA A 196 13.31 12.50 1.09
CA ALA A 196 14.16 11.81 2.07
C ALA A 196 13.33 10.94 2.99
N PHE A 197 13.82 9.74 3.31
CA PHE A 197 13.19 8.91 4.34
C PHE A 197 13.22 9.62 5.70
N ILE A 198 12.22 9.34 6.54
CA ILE A 198 12.17 9.88 7.89
C ILE A 198 13.25 9.23 8.76
N ASP A 199 14.08 10.05 9.40
CA ASP A 199 15.15 9.61 10.27
C ASP A 199 14.67 8.65 11.37
N GLY A 200 15.49 7.62 11.63
CA GLY A 200 15.26 6.66 12.69
C GLY A 200 14.29 5.53 12.33
N ILE A 201 13.68 5.51 11.15
CA ILE A 201 12.90 4.37 10.64
C ILE A 201 13.70 3.71 9.50
N SER A 202 13.91 2.40 9.58
CA SER A 202 14.67 1.64 8.58
C SER A 202 13.98 0.33 8.23
N THR A 203 14.36 -0.26 7.10
CA THR A 203 13.83 -1.54 6.63
C THR A 203 14.14 -2.69 7.59
N THR A 204 15.29 -2.64 8.25
CA THR A 204 15.81 -3.68 9.17
C THR A 204 15.26 -3.61 10.60
N ALA A 205 14.28 -2.75 10.87
CA ALA A 205 13.82 -2.44 12.24
C ALA A 205 12.98 -3.55 12.92
N TYR A 206 13.16 -4.82 12.54
CA TYR A 206 12.55 -5.96 13.23
C TYR A 206 13.59 -6.66 14.13
N PRO A 207 13.64 -6.38 15.44
CA PRO A 207 14.40 -7.20 16.36
C PRO A 207 13.76 -8.60 16.43
N ASP A 208 14.61 -9.60 16.63
CA ASP A 208 14.16 -10.99 16.73
C ASP A 208 13.63 -11.28 18.13
N THR A 209 12.31 -11.24 18.26
CA THR A 209 11.58 -11.61 19.49
C THR A 209 11.00 -13.02 19.42
N GLY A 210 11.02 -13.68 18.26
CA GLY A 210 10.35 -14.97 18.04
C GLY A 210 8.83 -14.95 18.23
N TYR A 211 8.19 -16.11 18.13
CA TYR A 211 6.73 -16.30 18.21
C TYR A 211 6.30 -17.26 19.33
N ASP A 212 7.18 -17.54 20.28
CA ASP A 212 6.99 -18.51 21.36
C ASP A 212 6.35 -17.92 22.63
N GLN A 213 5.90 -16.66 22.59
CA GLN A 213 5.27 -16.04 23.76
C GLN A 213 3.96 -16.77 24.12
N PRO A 214 3.64 -16.95 25.42
CA PRO A 214 2.52 -17.79 25.84
C PRO A 214 1.16 -17.46 25.24
N LEU A 215 0.91 -16.19 24.89
CA LEU A 215 -0.35 -15.74 24.29
C LEU A 215 -0.18 -15.26 22.84
N ARG A 216 0.93 -15.58 22.18
CA ARG A 216 1.12 -15.29 20.76
C ARG A 216 0.15 -16.16 19.94
N PRO A 217 -0.67 -15.59 19.02
CA PRO A 217 -1.41 -16.38 18.05
C PRO A 217 -0.47 -17.27 17.25
N GLN A 218 -0.79 -18.54 17.10
CA GLN A 218 0.10 -19.55 16.53
C GLN A 218 -0.20 -19.86 15.06
N PHE A 219 -1.38 -19.49 14.55
CA PHE A 219 -1.72 -19.65 13.13
C PHE A 219 -2.44 -18.43 12.52
N HIS A 220 -2.54 -17.34 13.28
CA HIS A 220 -2.89 -16.01 12.76
C HIS A 220 -1.63 -15.15 12.64
N PHE A 221 -1.51 -14.42 11.52
CA PHE A 221 -0.36 -13.54 11.35
C PHE A 221 -0.38 -12.41 12.39
N SER A 222 0.76 -12.25 13.07
CA SER A 222 1.10 -11.05 13.81
C SER A 222 2.54 -10.65 13.48
N SER A 223 2.88 -9.37 13.58
CA SER A 223 4.26 -8.92 13.47
C SER A 223 5.07 -9.39 14.68
N ARG A 224 6.35 -9.68 14.51
CA ARG A 224 7.29 -10.06 15.57
C ARG A 224 7.19 -9.12 16.77
N GLU A 225 7.04 -7.82 16.53
CA GLU A 225 6.82 -6.84 17.58
C GLU A 225 5.92 -5.70 17.10
N ASN A 226 5.63 -4.78 18.01
CA ASN A 226 4.94 -3.52 17.79
C ASN A 226 3.51 -3.65 17.23
N TRP A 227 2.96 -2.52 16.77
CA TRP A 227 1.60 -2.39 16.27
C TRP A 227 1.49 -2.80 14.81
N LEU A 228 0.49 -3.60 14.48
CA LEU A 228 -0.04 -3.75 13.12
C LEU A 228 -1.51 -3.32 13.05
N ASN A 229 -1.98 -2.95 11.86
CA ASN A 229 -3.40 -2.87 11.54
C ASN A 229 -3.67 -3.48 10.16
N ASP A 230 -4.21 -2.70 9.23
CA ASP A 230 -4.76 -3.15 7.95
C ASP A 230 -3.77 -4.04 7.18
N PRO A 231 -4.21 -5.18 6.62
CA PRO A 231 -3.47 -5.86 5.57
C PRO A 231 -3.39 -4.95 4.35
N ASN A 232 -2.27 -4.96 3.67
CA ASN A 232 -2.01 -4.14 2.49
C ASN A 232 -1.34 -4.98 1.42
N GLY A 233 -1.41 -4.50 0.19
CA GLY A 233 -0.50 -4.95 -0.85
C GLY A 233 -0.58 -6.44 -1.18
N MET A 234 -1.67 -7.13 -0.82
CA MET A 234 -1.68 -8.59 -0.90
C MET A 234 -1.61 -9.05 -2.35
N VAL A 235 -0.53 -9.75 -2.71
CA VAL A 235 -0.23 -10.12 -4.10
C VAL A 235 0.57 -11.41 -4.14
N PHE A 236 0.30 -12.24 -5.13
CA PHE A 236 1.17 -13.36 -5.50
C PHE A 236 2.11 -12.92 -6.63
N ASP A 237 3.42 -13.03 -6.44
CA ASP A 237 4.41 -12.52 -7.39
C ASP A 237 4.74 -13.50 -8.54
N GLY A 238 4.32 -14.76 -8.40
CA GLY A 238 4.67 -15.87 -9.31
C GLY A 238 5.27 -17.06 -8.55
N GLU A 239 5.81 -16.83 -7.36
CA GLU A 239 6.45 -17.81 -6.50
C GLU A 239 5.85 -17.83 -5.09
N GLU A 240 5.66 -16.66 -4.47
CA GLU A 240 5.19 -16.51 -3.09
C GLU A 240 4.00 -15.55 -2.97
N TYR A 241 3.18 -15.75 -1.93
CA TYR A 241 2.16 -14.81 -1.49
C TYR A 241 2.81 -13.75 -0.58
N HIS A 242 2.56 -12.48 -0.88
CA HIS A 242 3.01 -11.34 -0.08
C HIS A 242 1.86 -10.79 0.75
N LEU A 243 2.08 -10.65 2.06
CA LEU A 243 1.24 -9.89 2.97
C LEU A 243 2.02 -8.67 3.41
N PHE A 244 1.66 -7.50 2.89
CA PHE A 244 2.08 -6.24 3.50
C PHE A 244 1.05 -5.83 4.55
N PHE A 245 1.43 -4.93 5.45
CA PHE A 245 0.53 -4.48 6.51
C PHE A 245 0.96 -3.14 7.07
N GLN A 246 -0.01 -2.34 7.48
CA GLN A 246 0.26 -1.10 8.22
C GLN A 246 1.00 -1.44 9.51
N HIS A 247 2.15 -0.80 9.72
CA HIS A 247 3.04 -1.13 10.85
C HIS A 247 3.67 0.09 11.50
N ASN A 248 3.75 0.10 12.84
CA ASN A 248 4.54 1.06 13.61
C ASN A 248 5.87 0.42 14.07
N PRO A 249 7.02 0.72 13.48
CA PRO A 249 8.30 0.14 13.91
C PRO A 249 8.84 0.70 15.24
N LYS A 250 8.09 1.58 15.92
CA LYS A 250 8.54 2.29 17.13
C LYS A 250 7.72 2.00 18.37
N GLY A 251 6.66 1.18 18.27
CA GLY A 251 5.92 0.80 19.46
C GLY A 251 4.61 0.09 19.18
N THR A 252 4.04 -0.43 20.26
CA THR A 252 2.80 -1.23 20.29
C THR A 252 1.52 -0.40 20.25
N SER A 253 1.62 0.88 19.86
CA SER A 253 0.50 1.80 19.66
C SER A 253 0.48 2.30 18.22
N TRP A 254 -0.64 2.81 17.75
CA TRP A 254 -0.73 3.41 16.42
C TRP A 254 0.20 4.65 16.29
N GLY A 255 1.00 4.70 15.22
CA GLY A 255 1.90 5.82 14.89
C GLY A 255 2.99 5.42 13.90
N ASN A 256 3.72 6.38 13.31
CA ASN A 256 4.87 6.13 12.41
C ASN A 256 4.62 5.10 11.29
N MET A 257 3.43 5.13 10.67
CA MET A 257 3.00 4.08 9.76
C MET A 257 3.96 3.85 8.58
N THR A 258 4.28 2.58 8.39
CA THR A 258 5.08 1.96 7.33
C THR A 258 4.27 0.82 6.73
N TRP A 259 4.72 0.25 5.61
CA TRP A 259 4.31 -1.10 5.24
C TRP A 259 5.34 -2.11 5.75
N GLY A 260 4.93 -2.92 6.73
CA GLY A 260 5.60 -4.18 7.03
C GLY A 260 5.37 -5.20 5.92
N HIS A 261 6.11 -6.31 5.96
CA HIS A 261 6.07 -7.32 4.89
C HIS A 261 6.31 -8.73 5.46
N ALA A 262 5.52 -9.69 5.00
CA ALA A 262 5.74 -11.11 5.17
C ALA A 262 5.47 -11.86 3.85
N THR A 263 6.14 -12.98 3.65
CA THR A 263 5.86 -13.89 2.52
C THR A 263 5.48 -15.29 2.99
N SER A 264 4.72 -16.00 2.18
CA SER A 264 4.30 -17.37 2.44
C SER A 264 4.07 -18.12 1.12
N LEU A 265 4.32 -19.43 1.10
CA LEU A 265 4.00 -20.29 -0.04
C LEU A 265 2.53 -20.75 -0.03
N ASP A 266 1.86 -20.68 1.11
CA ASP A 266 0.54 -21.29 1.34
C ASP A 266 -0.46 -20.40 2.10
N MET A 267 -0.09 -19.14 2.34
CA MET A 267 -0.85 -18.16 3.13
C MET A 267 -1.00 -18.52 4.62
N VAL A 268 -0.30 -19.55 5.11
CA VAL A 268 -0.37 -20.04 6.50
C VAL A 268 0.99 -19.89 7.18
N HIS A 269 2.06 -20.42 6.58
CA HIS A 269 3.41 -20.35 7.12
C HIS A 269 4.08 -19.06 6.66
N TRP A 270 4.03 -18.03 7.51
CA TRP A 270 4.51 -16.69 7.19
C TRP A 270 5.95 -16.46 7.66
N THR A 271 6.81 -16.02 6.74
CA THR A 271 8.13 -15.49 7.05
C THR A 271 8.08 -13.97 7.01
N GLN A 272 8.25 -13.33 8.17
CA GLN A 272 8.34 -11.87 8.21
C GLN A 272 9.68 -11.37 7.62
N GLN A 273 9.55 -10.48 6.63
CA GLN A 273 10.64 -9.87 5.87
C GLN A 273 11.03 -8.50 6.44
N SER A 274 11.96 -7.79 5.80
CA SER A 274 12.23 -6.38 6.10
C SER A 274 11.04 -5.49 5.71
N HIS A 275 10.92 -4.30 6.30
CA HIS A 275 9.85 -3.38 5.90
C HIS A 275 9.96 -3.02 4.41
N ALA A 276 8.82 -2.94 3.75
CA ALA A 276 8.73 -2.66 2.32
C ALA A 276 8.75 -1.17 2.03
N LEU A 277 7.80 -0.41 2.62
CA LEU A 277 7.65 1.01 2.37
C LEU A 277 7.85 1.81 3.66
N LEU A 278 8.80 2.73 3.62
CA LEU A 278 9.16 3.63 4.70
C LEU A 278 8.54 5.02 4.52
N PRO A 279 8.19 5.72 5.60
CA PRO A 279 7.72 7.09 5.52
C PRO A 279 8.84 8.01 5.04
N TYR A 280 8.45 9.05 4.29
CA TYR A 280 9.37 10.00 3.69
C TYR A 280 8.88 11.43 3.86
N ARG A 281 9.72 12.36 3.44
CA ARG A 281 9.49 13.78 3.37
C ARG A 281 9.61 14.23 1.94
N ILE A 282 8.63 15.00 1.48
CA ILE A 282 8.68 15.70 0.19
C ILE A 282 8.37 17.17 0.35
N ASP A 283 9.14 18.04 -0.30
CA ASP A 283 9.01 19.52 -0.20
C ASP A 283 8.90 20.01 1.25
N ARG A 284 9.78 19.47 2.11
CA ARG A 284 9.81 19.68 3.58
C ARG A 284 8.62 19.12 4.37
N ARG A 285 7.61 18.53 3.72
CA ARG A 285 6.44 17.90 4.37
C ARG A 285 6.68 16.42 4.60
N ALA A 286 6.65 16.00 5.85
CA ALA A 286 6.68 14.58 6.20
C ALA A 286 5.28 13.99 6.08
N GLY A 287 5.21 12.71 5.71
CA GLY A 287 3.99 11.91 5.73
C GLY A 287 4.32 10.48 6.11
N THR A 288 3.28 9.75 6.51
CA THR A 288 3.37 8.31 6.78
C THR A 288 2.78 7.51 5.63
N ILE A 289 3.14 6.24 5.55
CA ILE A 289 2.61 5.33 4.52
C ILE A 289 1.32 4.72 5.06
N PHE A 290 0.21 5.00 4.39
CA PHE A 290 -1.12 4.47 4.71
C PHE A 290 -1.49 3.34 3.75
N SER A 291 -2.63 2.70 3.99
CA SER A 291 -3.09 1.49 3.32
C SER A 291 -3.18 1.65 1.80
N GLY A 292 -3.21 0.50 1.12
CA GLY A 292 -3.30 0.42 -0.32
C GLY A 292 -3.01 -0.99 -0.84
N THR A 293 -2.73 -1.09 -2.14
CA THR A 293 -2.75 -2.34 -2.90
C THR A 293 -1.46 -2.55 -3.68
N ALA A 294 -1.08 -3.80 -3.94
CA ALA A 294 0.01 -4.16 -4.83
C ALA A 294 -0.50 -5.02 -5.97
N ILE A 295 0.08 -4.83 -7.15
CA ILE A 295 -0.26 -5.53 -8.39
C ILE A 295 1.01 -5.99 -9.10
N VAL A 296 0.88 -7.00 -9.96
CA VAL A 296 1.92 -7.39 -10.90
C VAL A 296 1.67 -6.69 -12.24
N ASP A 297 2.64 -5.91 -12.71
CA ASP A 297 2.59 -5.23 -14.00
C ASP A 297 2.95 -6.20 -15.13
N HIS A 298 2.00 -7.08 -15.48
CA HIS A 298 2.19 -8.12 -16.50
C HIS A 298 2.54 -7.57 -17.88
N ASN A 299 2.02 -6.38 -18.19
CA ASN A 299 2.18 -5.70 -19.47
C ASN A 299 3.47 -4.87 -19.53
N ASN A 300 4.23 -4.79 -18.43
CA ASN A 300 5.39 -3.92 -18.30
C ASN A 300 5.06 -2.48 -18.69
N CYS A 301 3.88 -2.00 -18.27
CA CYS A 301 3.42 -0.62 -18.44
C CYS A 301 4.46 0.40 -17.98
N LEU A 302 5.20 0.12 -16.90
CA LEU A 302 6.25 1.02 -16.39
C LEU A 302 7.60 0.90 -17.12
N GLY A 303 7.79 -0.13 -17.96
CA GLY A 303 9.09 -0.38 -18.61
C GLY A 303 10.22 -0.77 -17.66
N LYS A 304 9.91 -1.17 -16.41
CA LYS A 304 10.89 -1.46 -15.35
C LYS A 304 11.22 -2.94 -15.16
N GLN A 305 10.59 -3.84 -15.90
CA GLN A 305 10.82 -5.28 -15.77
C GLN A 305 12.31 -5.64 -15.99
N ILE A 306 12.88 -6.48 -15.13
CA ILE A 306 14.26 -6.98 -15.25
C ILE A 306 14.24 -8.48 -15.54
N GLY A 307 14.68 -8.86 -16.74
CA GLY A 307 14.68 -10.26 -17.15
C GLY A 307 13.28 -10.88 -17.09
N ASP A 308 13.16 -12.03 -16.42
CA ASP A 308 11.88 -12.73 -16.22
C ASP A 308 11.13 -12.26 -14.97
N THR A 309 11.76 -11.49 -14.08
CA THR A 309 11.13 -10.98 -12.85
C THR A 309 10.17 -9.85 -13.20
N LYS A 310 8.87 -10.10 -12.99
CA LYS A 310 7.82 -9.10 -13.20
C LYS A 310 7.92 -7.97 -12.18
N THR A 311 7.62 -6.75 -12.64
CA THR A 311 7.55 -5.58 -11.77
C THR A 311 6.32 -5.68 -10.87
N ILE A 312 6.51 -5.59 -9.56
CA ILE A 312 5.41 -5.42 -8.61
C ILE A 312 5.24 -3.92 -8.36
N CYS A 313 4.01 -3.40 -8.45
CA CYS A 313 3.71 -2.00 -8.16
C CYS A 313 2.83 -1.92 -6.92
N ALA A 314 3.21 -1.12 -5.94
CA ALA A 314 2.45 -0.82 -4.73
C ALA A 314 1.87 0.59 -4.83
N PHE A 315 0.55 0.70 -4.78
CA PHE A 315 -0.18 1.95 -4.64
C PHE A 315 -0.57 2.14 -3.19
N PHE A 316 -0.29 3.31 -2.63
CA PHE A 316 -0.52 3.58 -1.22
C PHE A 316 -0.93 5.03 -1.02
N THR A 317 -1.58 5.32 0.10
CA THR A 317 -1.85 6.71 0.49
C THR A 317 -0.63 7.28 1.20
N PHE A 318 -0.11 8.41 0.73
CA PHE A 318 0.83 9.21 1.48
C PHE A 318 0.08 10.20 2.39
N ALA A 319 0.03 9.86 3.68
CA ALA A 319 -0.70 10.61 4.69
C ALA A 319 0.10 11.85 5.17
N SER A 320 0.32 12.79 4.26
CA SER A 320 0.96 14.07 4.56
C SER A 320 -0.04 15.18 4.83
N LYS A 321 0.34 16.15 5.66
CA LYS A 321 -0.49 17.33 5.92
C LYS A 321 -0.14 18.45 4.93
N PRO A 322 -1.12 19.22 4.44
CA PRO A 322 -2.52 19.27 4.89
C PRO A 322 -3.47 18.27 4.22
N LYS A 323 -3.06 17.58 3.16
CA LYS A 323 -3.93 16.71 2.36
C LYS A 323 -3.21 15.43 1.95
N PHE A 324 -3.88 14.31 2.13
CA PHE A 324 -3.41 13.00 1.69
C PHE A 324 -3.54 12.91 0.16
N TYR A 325 -2.64 12.14 -0.45
CA TYR A 325 -2.69 11.83 -1.87
C TYR A 325 -2.23 10.38 -2.11
N GLN A 326 -2.46 9.86 -3.30
CA GLN A 326 -2.11 8.48 -3.63
C GLN A 326 -0.79 8.47 -4.39
N ALA A 327 0.15 7.69 -3.90
CA ALA A 327 1.50 7.53 -4.44
C ALA A 327 1.72 6.07 -4.88
N MET A 328 2.82 5.83 -5.57
CA MET A 328 3.20 4.50 -6.05
C MET A 328 4.67 4.23 -5.74
N ALA A 329 4.99 2.96 -5.49
CA ALA A 329 6.35 2.43 -5.50
C ALA A 329 6.37 1.16 -6.35
N TYR A 330 7.55 0.75 -6.81
CA TYR A 330 7.72 -0.48 -7.57
C TYR A 330 8.93 -1.29 -7.11
N SER A 331 8.82 -2.60 -7.24
CA SER A 331 9.88 -3.58 -7.00
C SER A 331 10.15 -4.36 -8.29
N THR A 332 11.43 -4.64 -8.53
CA THR A 332 11.92 -5.44 -9.67
C THR A 332 12.64 -6.70 -9.19
N ASP A 333 12.51 -7.02 -7.91
CA ASP A 333 13.22 -8.08 -7.18
C ASP A 333 12.27 -8.82 -6.23
N CYS A 334 11.07 -9.16 -6.73
CA CYS A 334 10.06 -9.94 -6.00
C CYS A 334 9.67 -9.31 -4.65
N GLY A 335 9.48 -7.99 -4.62
CA GLY A 335 9.06 -7.26 -3.42
C GLY A 335 10.12 -7.07 -2.34
N ALA A 336 11.37 -7.48 -2.57
CA ALA A 336 12.46 -7.38 -1.60
C ALA A 336 12.92 -5.92 -1.39
N THR A 337 13.00 -5.12 -2.45
CA THR A 337 13.30 -3.68 -2.38
C THR A 337 12.33 -2.85 -3.21
N TRP A 338 12.14 -1.59 -2.80
CA TRP A 338 11.13 -0.71 -3.36
C TRP A 338 11.71 0.63 -3.79
N ASN A 339 11.37 1.05 -5.00
CA ASN A 339 11.68 2.35 -5.57
C ASN A 339 10.40 3.18 -5.62
N TYR A 340 10.41 4.37 -5.01
CA TYR A 340 9.26 5.26 -5.02
C TYR A 340 9.13 5.91 -6.39
N TRP A 341 7.97 5.72 -7.02
CA TRP A 341 7.67 6.35 -8.30
C TRP A 341 7.52 7.85 -8.13
N ASN A 342 8.07 8.64 -9.07
CA ASN A 342 8.02 10.10 -9.04
C ASN A 342 8.43 10.66 -7.66
N GLU A 343 9.48 10.08 -7.06
CA GLU A 343 9.97 10.45 -5.72
C GLU A 343 8.86 10.41 -4.65
N GLY A 344 7.89 9.49 -4.78
CA GLY A 344 6.76 9.39 -3.87
C GLY A 344 5.75 10.54 -3.98
N ARG A 345 5.82 11.38 -5.02
CA ARG A 345 4.77 12.36 -5.34
C ARG A 345 3.50 11.64 -5.83
N ALA A 346 2.42 12.40 -5.94
CA ALA A 346 1.12 11.85 -6.26
C ALA A 346 1.08 11.26 -7.69
N VAL A 347 0.56 10.04 -7.80
CA VAL A 347 -0.01 9.50 -9.06
C VAL A 347 -1.50 9.82 -9.17
N VAL A 348 -2.19 9.94 -8.03
CA VAL A 348 -3.54 10.51 -7.94
C VAL A 348 -3.54 11.59 -6.84
N PRO A 349 -3.70 12.88 -7.20
CA PRO A 349 -3.74 13.95 -6.20
C PRO A 349 -5.02 13.87 -5.35
N ASN A 350 -5.04 14.59 -4.24
CA ASN A 350 -6.28 14.82 -3.48
C ASN A 350 -7.35 15.46 -4.39
N GLN A 351 -8.55 14.90 -4.37
CA GLN A 351 -9.70 15.28 -5.20
C GLN A 351 -10.47 16.47 -4.63
N GLY A 352 -10.21 16.84 -3.37
CA GLY A 352 -10.76 18.03 -2.73
C GLY A 352 -12.09 17.82 -2.01
N PHE A 353 -12.50 16.56 -1.78
CA PHE A 353 -13.70 16.24 -0.99
C PHE A 353 -13.39 16.12 0.49
N ASP A 354 -12.25 15.51 0.83
CA ASP A 354 -11.76 15.35 2.19
C ASP A 354 -10.24 15.58 2.22
N SER A 355 -9.69 16.01 3.34
CA SER A 355 -8.23 16.05 3.51
C SER A 355 -7.60 14.66 3.64
N GLY A 356 -8.40 13.64 3.98
CA GLY A 356 -7.98 12.29 4.29
C GLY A 356 -8.25 11.25 3.21
N GLU A 357 -8.58 11.61 1.96
CA GLU A 357 -8.86 10.65 0.87
C GLU A 357 -7.78 9.56 0.76
N ARG A 358 -8.17 8.29 0.75
CA ARG A 358 -7.23 7.20 1.02
C ARG A 358 -7.67 5.82 0.56
N ASP A 359 -6.71 4.90 0.69
CA ASP A 359 -6.80 3.45 0.52
C ASP A 359 -7.11 3.02 -0.92
N PRO A 360 -6.17 3.23 -1.86
CA PRO A 360 -6.38 2.89 -3.26
C PRO A 360 -6.41 1.37 -3.46
N LYS A 361 -7.53 0.84 -3.97
CA LYS A 361 -7.61 -0.49 -4.58
C LYS A 361 -7.30 -0.42 -6.05
N VAL A 362 -6.25 -1.12 -6.49
CA VAL A 362 -5.86 -1.18 -7.90
C VAL A 362 -5.96 -2.61 -8.43
N PHE A 363 -6.53 -2.76 -9.63
CA PHE A 363 -6.61 -4.04 -10.34
C PHE A 363 -6.65 -3.84 -11.87
N TRP A 364 -6.29 -4.88 -12.60
CA TRP A 364 -6.45 -4.93 -14.06
C TRP A 364 -7.86 -5.44 -14.41
N HIS A 365 -8.62 -4.67 -15.17
CA HIS A 365 -9.92 -5.07 -15.66
C HIS A 365 -9.81 -5.62 -17.08
N GLN A 366 -9.98 -6.95 -17.22
CA GLN A 366 -9.71 -7.67 -18.46
C GLN A 366 -10.64 -7.25 -19.60
N GLU A 367 -11.91 -6.95 -19.33
CA GLU A 367 -12.90 -6.66 -20.37
C GLU A 367 -12.69 -5.27 -20.99
N SER A 368 -12.26 -4.29 -20.19
CA SER A 368 -11.96 -2.94 -20.70
C SER A 368 -10.50 -2.73 -21.07
N GLN A 369 -9.61 -3.68 -20.73
CA GLN A 369 -8.16 -3.58 -20.92
C GLN A 369 -7.59 -2.30 -20.28
N LYS A 370 -8.00 -2.01 -19.05
CA LYS A 370 -7.58 -0.83 -18.27
C LYS A 370 -7.22 -1.23 -16.85
N TRP A 371 -6.26 -0.51 -16.29
CA TRP A 371 -6.08 -0.45 -14.84
C TRP A 371 -7.21 0.38 -14.24
N VAL A 372 -7.73 -0.07 -13.10
CA VAL A 372 -8.80 0.60 -12.35
C VAL A 372 -8.30 0.89 -10.95
N LEU A 373 -8.54 2.11 -10.46
CA LEU A 373 -8.28 2.50 -9.09
C LEU A 373 -9.61 2.89 -8.42
N VAL A 374 -9.89 2.27 -7.27
CA VAL A 374 -11.05 2.57 -6.41
C VAL A 374 -10.53 3.31 -5.18
N LEU A 375 -11.10 4.48 -4.88
CA LEU A 375 -10.63 5.35 -3.81
C LEU A 375 -11.79 5.83 -2.93
N TRP A 376 -11.63 5.72 -1.61
CA TRP A 376 -12.52 6.41 -0.70
C TRP A 376 -12.16 7.90 -0.67
N VAL A 377 -13.13 8.80 -0.95
CA VAL A 377 -12.86 10.24 -1.07
C VAL A 377 -13.70 11.12 -0.13
N GLN A 378 -14.80 10.61 0.43
CA GLN A 378 -15.66 11.43 1.31
C GLN A 378 -16.47 10.54 2.27
N HIS A 379 -16.59 10.94 3.54
CA HIS A 379 -17.44 10.23 4.50
C HIS A 379 -18.93 10.62 4.41
N ASN A 380 -19.22 11.92 4.28
CA ASN A 380 -20.60 12.42 4.34
C ASN A 380 -20.84 13.53 3.28
N PRO A 381 -21.66 13.27 2.24
CA PRO A 381 -22.21 11.94 1.91
C PRO A 381 -21.09 10.95 1.59
N GLY A 382 -21.33 9.66 1.81
CA GLY A 382 -20.33 8.63 1.55
C GLY A 382 -20.03 8.53 0.05
N ARG A 383 -18.76 8.63 -0.34
CA ARG A 383 -18.33 8.67 -1.74
C ARG A 383 -17.09 7.83 -1.97
N VAL A 384 -17.21 6.94 -2.94
CA VAL A 384 -16.13 6.18 -3.55
C VAL A 384 -15.93 6.68 -4.98
N ARG A 385 -14.69 6.86 -5.41
CA ARG A 385 -14.34 7.33 -6.74
C ARG A 385 -13.54 6.28 -7.49
N PHE A 386 -13.92 6.05 -8.74
CA PHE A 386 -13.21 5.21 -9.68
C PHE A 386 -12.34 6.06 -10.61
N PHE A 387 -11.15 5.57 -10.90
CA PHE A 387 -10.26 6.08 -11.93
C PHE A 387 -9.84 4.95 -12.87
N THR A 388 -9.45 5.29 -14.09
CA THR A 388 -8.88 4.35 -15.07
C THR A 388 -7.53 4.84 -15.58
N SER A 389 -6.62 3.90 -15.89
CA SER A 389 -5.31 4.18 -16.47
C SER A 389 -4.94 3.14 -17.53
N GLU A 390 -4.14 3.54 -18.53
CA GLU A 390 -3.48 2.62 -19.47
C GLU A 390 -2.08 2.21 -19.03
N ASN A 391 -1.45 3.00 -18.16
CA ASN A 391 -0.01 2.93 -17.90
C ASN A 391 0.38 2.99 -16.41
N LEU A 392 -0.59 2.86 -15.49
CA LEU A 392 -0.42 2.91 -14.03
C LEU A 392 -0.08 4.29 -13.45
N THR A 393 0.32 5.26 -14.28
CA THR A 393 0.81 6.57 -13.83
C THR A 393 -0.17 7.70 -14.11
N ASP A 394 -0.84 7.67 -15.26
CA ASP A 394 -1.82 8.67 -15.66
C ASP A 394 -3.23 8.15 -15.40
N TRP A 395 -3.90 8.77 -14.43
CA TRP A 395 -5.22 8.34 -13.96
C TRP A 395 -6.30 9.34 -14.35
N GLU A 396 -7.32 8.84 -15.03
CA GLU A 396 -8.48 9.62 -15.44
C GLU A 396 -9.68 9.29 -14.55
N PHE A 397 -10.43 10.31 -14.15
CA PHE A 397 -11.71 10.11 -13.47
C PHE A 397 -12.66 9.22 -14.31
N ALA A 398 -13.23 8.21 -13.68
CA ALA A 398 -14.19 7.30 -14.31
C ALA A 398 -15.63 7.56 -13.86
N SER A 399 -15.92 7.34 -12.58
CA SER A 399 -17.25 7.57 -11.99
C SER A 399 -17.18 7.75 -10.47
N ASP A 400 -18.26 8.25 -9.87
CA ASP A 400 -18.47 8.23 -8.42
C ASP A 400 -19.54 7.19 -8.06
N LEU A 401 -19.36 6.51 -6.94
CA LEU A 401 -20.35 5.67 -6.26
C LEU A 401 -20.72 6.32 -4.94
N MET A 402 -21.96 6.78 -4.83
CA MET A 402 -22.49 7.45 -3.63
C MET A 402 -23.13 6.42 -2.70
N ARG A 403 -22.51 6.12 -1.56
CA ARG A 403 -22.98 5.13 -0.58
C ARG A 403 -22.61 5.57 0.83
N ASP A 404 -23.62 5.81 1.66
CA ASP A 404 -23.41 6.26 3.05
C ASP A 404 -22.72 5.22 3.94
N TRP A 405 -22.74 3.94 3.54
CA TRP A 405 -22.02 2.87 4.23
C TRP A 405 -20.53 2.85 3.90
N ALA A 406 -20.08 3.52 2.82
CA ALA A 406 -18.70 3.41 2.36
C ALA A 406 -17.74 4.24 3.22
N PHE A 407 -16.81 3.55 3.88
CA PHE A 407 -15.76 4.18 4.69
C PHE A 407 -14.46 3.38 4.66
N GLU A 408 -13.41 3.96 4.07
CA GLU A 408 -12.04 3.41 4.00
C GLU A 408 -11.92 2.03 3.31
N CYS A 409 -10.68 1.63 3.02
CA CYS A 409 -10.25 0.29 2.57
C CYS A 409 -11.24 -0.40 1.62
N MET A 410 -11.68 0.33 0.59
CA MET A 410 -12.57 -0.22 -0.42
C MET A 410 -11.85 -1.33 -1.18
N ASP A 411 -12.53 -2.44 -1.44
CA ASP A 411 -12.03 -3.49 -2.32
C ASP A 411 -13.15 -3.97 -3.25
N LEU A 412 -12.76 -4.55 -4.38
CA LEU A 412 -13.64 -4.96 -5.46
C LEU A 412 -13.10 -6.25 -6.09
N VAL A 413 -13.95 -7.27 -6.16
CA VAL A 413 -13.60 -8.60 -6.67
C VAL A 413 -14.67 -9.15 -7.61
N PHE A 414 -14.26 -10.07 -8.48
CA PHE A 414 -15.15 -10.74 -9.43
C PHE A 414 -15.28 -12.21 -9.06
N LEU A 415 -16.52 -12.67 -8.86
CA LEU A 415 -16.83 -14.02 -8.41
C LEU A 415 -17.93 -14.65 -9.27
N PRO A 416 -17.82 -15.94 -9.61
CA PRO A 416 -18.88 -16.65 -10.33
C PRO A 416 -20.06 -16.94 -9.39
N MET A 417 -21.28 -16.61 -9.82
CA MET A 417 -22.50 -16.97 -9.10
C MET A 417 -22.67 -18.49 -9.09
N ASP A 418 -22.82 -19.10 -7.92
CA ASP A 418 -22.98 -20.56 -7.76
C ASP A 418 -21.88 -21.37 -8.46
N GLY A 419 -20.68 -20.80 -8.60
CA GLY A 419 -19.56 -21.42 -9.30
C GLY A 419 -19.69 -21.46 -10.83
N ASN A 420 -20.69 -20.81 -11.42
CA ASN A 420 -20.86 -20.71 -12.88
C ASN A 420 -19.95 -19.61 -13.47
N PRO A 421 -18.89 -19.97 -14.24
CA PRO A 421 -17.96 -18.99 -14.81
C PRO A 421 -18.57 -18.10 -15.89
N ASN A 422 -19.75 -18.42 -16.40
CA ASN A 422 -20.48 -17.59 -17.37
C ASN A 422 -21.40 -16.56 -16.71
N ASP A 423 -21.51 -16.56 -15.38
CA ASP A 423 -22.29 -15.61 -14.60
C ASP A 423 -21.39 -14.97 -13.55
N MET A 424 -20.48 -14.11 -14.01
CA MET A 424 -19.57 -13.37 -13.15
C MET A 424 -20.27 -12.15 -12.56
N LYS A 425 -20.16 -11.98 -11.24
CA LYS A 425 -20.62 -10.80 -10.52
C LYS A 425 -19.44 -10.04 -9.94
N CYS A 426 -19.61 -8.73 -9.85
CA CYS A 426 -18.71 -7.84 -9.16
C CYS A 426 -19.22 -7.65 -7.72
N VAL A 427 -18.35 -7.79 -6.73
CA VAL A 427 -18.64 -7.50 -5.33
C VAL A 427 -17.76 -6.34 -4.91
N ILE A 428 -18.36 -5.28 -4.35
CA ILE A 428 -17.65 -4.15 -3.76
C ILE A 428 -17.96 -4.07 -2.27
N TYR A 429 -16.96 -3.77 -1.45
CA TYR A 429 -17.12 -3.67 0.00
C TYR A 429 -16.16 -2.68 0.66
N ASP A 430 -16.53 -2.18 1.85
CA ASP A 430 -15.72 -1.25 2.65
C ASP A 430 -14.88 -1.97 3.73
N ALA A 431 -14.16 -1.18 4.52
CA ALA A 431 -13.40 -1.66 5.67
C ALA A 431 -14.24 -2.45 6.69
N SER A 432 -15.53 -2.14 6.86
CA SER A 432 -16.44 -2.83 7.80
C SER A 432 -17.04 -4.11 7.24
N PHE A 433 -16.69 -4.44 5.98
CA PHE A 433 -17.25 -5.54 5.19
C PHE A 433 -18.78 -5.46 5.01
N ASP A 434 -19.26 -4.22 4.87
CA ASP A 434 -20.54 -3.93 4.26
C ASP A 434 -20.34 -3.94 2.73
N TYR A 435 -21.22 -4.63 1.99
CA TYR A 435 -20.99 -4.99 0.59
C TYR A 435 -22.25 -4.91 -0.27
N GLU A 436 -22.03 -4.75 -1.58
CA GLU A 436 -23.05 -4.88 -2.62
C GLU A 436 -22.58 -5.83 -3.71
N ILE A 437 -23.51 -6.58 -4.30
CA ILE A 437 -23.29 -7.43 -5.47
C ILE A 437 -23.87 -6.71 -6.69
N GLY A 438 -23.14 -6.73 -7.80
CA GLY A 438 -23.54 -6.07 -9.03
C GLY A 438 -22.67 -6.45 -10.22
N THR A 439 -22.51 -5.50 -11.14
CA THR A 439 -21.62 -5.60 -12.29
C THR A 439 -20.71 -4.38 -12.37
N PHE A 440 -19.58 -4.50 -13.07
CA PHE A 440 -18.67 -3.38 -13.31
C PHE A 440 -18.30 -3.38 -14.79
N ASP A 441 -18.46 -2.23 -15.46
CA ASP A 441 -18.26 -2.11 -16.91
C ASP A 441 -16.85 -1.62 -17.30
N GLY A 442 -15.93 -1.59 -16.34
CA GLY A 442 -14.60 -1.00 -16.48
C GLY A 442 -14.53 0.47 -16.08
N ARG A 443 -15.67 1.12 -15.78
CA ARG A 443 -15.73 2.51 -15.33
C ARG A 443 -16.68 2.70 -14.15
N THR A 444 -17.87 2.10 -14.22
CA THR A 444 -18.98 2.29 -13.28
C THR A 444 -19.41 0.96 -12.67
N PHE A 445 -19.66 0.96 -11.36
CA PHE A 445 -20.30 -0.15 -10.66
C PHE A 445 -21.83 -0.01 -10.69
N HIS A 446 -22.53 -1.06 -11.10
CA HIS A 446 -23.99 -1.13 -11.18
C HIS A 446 -24.51 -2.16 -10.18
N SER A 447 -25.12 -1.68 -9.09
CA SER A 447 -25.66 -2.53 -8.03
C SER A 447 -26.85 -3.37 -8.50
N GLU A 448 -26.85 -4.64 -8.10
CA GLU A 448 -27.98 -5.57 -8.28
C GLU A 448 -28.62 -5.97 -6.94
N THR A 449 -27.98 -5.65 -5.82
CA THR A 449 -28.50 -5.89 -4.47
C THR A 449 -28.50 -4.62 -3.63
N GLU A 450 -29.37 -4.58 -2.63
CA GLU A 450 -29.24 -3.65 -1.50
C GLU A 450 -27.94 -3.92 -0.72
N PRO A 451 -27.44 -2.97 0.09
CA PRO A 451 -26.30 -3.17 0.98
C PRO A 451 -26.51 -4.35 1.93
N GLN A 452 -25.48 -5.16 2.09
CA GLN A 452 -25.46 -6.35 2.92
C GLN A 452 -24.26 -6.30 3.85
N LYS A 453 -24.30 -7.04 4.95
CA LYS A 453 -23.20 -7.11 5.92
C LYS A 453 -22.74 -8.54 6.09
N MET A 454 -21.44 -8.78 5.96
CA MET A 454 -20.86 -10.10 6.11
C MET A 454 -20.28 -10.31 7.52
N SER A 455 -19.35 -9.45 7.94
CA SER A 455 -18.55 -9.70 9.14
C SER A 455 -19.21 -9.20 10.42
N ARG A 456 -18.74 -9.79 11.53
CA ARG A 456 -19.07 -9.40 12.90
C ARG A 456 -17.80 -9.40 13.76
N GLY A 457 -17.87 -8.65 14.86
CA GLY A 457 -16.79 -8.62 15.84
C GLY A 457 -15.60 -7.76 15.40
N ASN A 458 -14.41 -8.22 15.76
CA ASN A 458 -13.12 -7.64 15.45
C ASN A 458 -12.69 -8.05 14.05
N PHE A 459 -13.35 -7.55 13.01
CA PHE A 459 -12.97 -7.79 11.61
C PHE A 459 -13.12 -6.50 10.81
N TYR A 460 -12.01 -5.99 10.27
CA TYR A 460 -11.96 -4.68 9.63
C TYR A 460 -10.89 -4.61 8.53
N ALA A 461 -10.98 -3.61 7.66
CA ALA A 461 -9.98 -3.28 6.62
C ALA A 461 -9.55 -4.49 5.78
N ALA A 462 -10.48 -5.39 5.50
CA ALA A 462 -10.15 -6.63 4.82
C ALA A 462 -9.82 -6.40 3.35
N GLN A 463 -8.79 -7.08 2.86
CA GLN A 463 -8.32 -6.96 1.48
C GLN A 463 -8.16 -8.33 0.85
N THR A 464 -8.04 -8.41 -0.46
CA THR A 464 -7.88 -9.66 -1.21
C THR A 464 -6.55 -9.73 -1.95
N PHE A 465 -6.02 -10.96 -2.12
CA PHE A 465 -4.82 -11.19 -2.92
C PHE A 465 -5.07 -10.89 -4.39
N ASN A 466 -4.21 -10.06 -4.97
CA ASN A 466 -4.06 -9.94 -6.41
C ASN A 466 -3.22 -11.09 -6.97
N ASN A 467 -3.50 -11.45 -8.22
CA ASN A 467 -2.68 -12.37 -9.02
C ASN A 467 -2.55 -13.81 -8.46
N ALA A 468 -3.50 -14.27 -7.62
CA ALA A 468 -3.49 -15.63 -7.12
C ALA A 468 -3.45 -16.67 -8.26
N PRO A 469 -2.58 -17.70 -8.19
CA PRO A 469 -2.30 -18.60 -9.31
C PRO A 469 -3.48 -19.50 -9.68
N ASP A 470 -4.32 -19.84 -8.70
CA ASP A 470 -5.51 -20.66 -8.83
C ASP A 470 -6.79 -19.84 -9.02
N LYS A 471 -6.66 -18.51 -9.14
CA LYS A 471 -7.76 -17.54 -9.27
C LYS A 471 -8.75 -17.54 -8.11
N ARG A 472 -8.42 -18.17 -6.97
CA ARG A 472 -9.22 -18.02 -5.75
C ARG A 472 -9.16 -16.58 -5.28
N ILE A 473 -10.27 -16.08 -4.77
CA ILE A 473 -10.33 -14.78 -4.11
C ILE A 473 -10.16 -15.04 -2.61
N VAL A 474 -8.92 -14.95 -2.13
CA VAL A 474 -8.60 -15.12 -0.70
C VAL A 474 -8.46 -13.75 -0.05
N GLN A 475 -9.13 -13.58 1.09
CA GLN A 475 -9.18 -12.37 1.89
C GLN A 475 -8.47 -12.58 3.22
N ILE A 476 -7.85 -11.51 3.72
CA ILE A 476 -7.40 -11.37 5.11
C ILE A 476 -7.95 -10.05 5.65
N GLY A 477 -8.44 -10.05 6.89
CA GLY A 477 -8.90 -8.86 7.61
C GLY A 477 -7.99 -8.52 8.79
N TRP A 478 -7.95 -7.25 9.17
CA TRP A 478 -7.38 -6.84 10.44
C TRP A 478 -8.37 -7.15 11.57
N MET A 479 -7.92 -7.87 12.60
CA MET A 479 -8.72 -8.04 13.80
C MET A 479 -8.66 -6.77 14.65
N ARG A 480 -9.50 -5.79 14.30
CA ARG A 480 -9.55 -4.47 14.92
C ARG A 480 -10.16 -4.49 16.31
N GLY A 481 -9.46 -3.93 17.29
CA GLY A 481 -9.99 -3.66 18.63
C GLY A 481 -9.44 -4.64 19.67
N GLY A 482 -10.28 -5.01 20.64
CA GLY A 482 -9.88 -5.80 21.81
C GLY A 482 -8.90 -5.07 22.73
N PRO A 483 -8.44 -5.69 23.84
CA PRO A 483 -7.33 -5.10 24.57
C PRO A 483 -6.16 -4.97 23.61
N ASN A 484 -5.50 -3.82 23.67
CA ASN A 484 -4.13 -3.68 23.21
C ASN A 484 -3.33 -4.83 23.85
N SER A 485 -3.10 -5.93 23.12
CA SER A 485 -2.68 -7.20 23.70
C SER A 485 -1.30 -7.05 24.34
N ALA A 486 -0.46 -6.18 23.78
CA ALA A 486 0.76 -5.68 24.40
C ALA A 486 0.52 -5.05 25.77
N GLN A 487 -0.45 -4.12 25.90
CA GLN A 487 -0.75 -3.45 27.16
C GLN A 487 -1.39 -4.40 28.20
N ALA A 488 -2.37 -5.21 27.80
CA ALA A 488 -3.12 -6.06 28.72
C ALA A 488 -2.35 -7.30 29.18
N TYR A 489 -1.46 -7.81 28.33
CA TYR A 489 -0.77 -9.07 28.56
C TYR A 489 0.76 -8.97 28.50
N GLY A 490 1.34 -7.79 28.29
CA GLY A 490 2.79 -7.58 28.26
C GLY A 490 3.47 -8.21 27.04
N LEU A 491 2.75 -8.34 25.92
CA LEU A 491 3.27 -8.92 24.69
C LEU A 491 4.11 -7.90 23.90
N PRO A 492 5.12 -8.36 23.12
CA PRO A 492 5.95 -7.46 22.33
C PRO A 492 5.23 -6.90 21.10
N PHE A 493 4.08 -7.47 20.72
CA PHE A 493 3.27 -7.08 19.56
C PHE A 493 1.86 -6.66 19.99
N ASN A 494 1.13 -5.98 19.10
CA ASN A 494 -0.26 -5.63 19.30
C ASN A 494 -1.06 -5.79 18.00
N GLN A 495 -2.30 -6.29 18.16
CA GLN A 495 -3.24 -6.69 17.10
C GLN A 495 -2.78 -7.93 16.31
N GLN A 496 -3.66 -8.46 15.46
CA GLN A 496 -3.39 -9.59 14.57
C GLN A 496 -4.25 -9.50 13.31
N MET A 497 -3.92 -10.33 12.32
CA MET A 497 -4.79 -10.60 11.17
C MET A 497 -5.81 -11.70 11.49
N SER A 498 -6.94 -11.72 10.80
CA SER A 498 -7.85 -12.87 10.76
C SER A 498 -7.20 -14.04 10.02
N PHE A 499 -7.75 -15.25 10.17
CA PHE A 499 -7.34 -16.35 9.33
C PHE A 499 -7.71 -16.07 7.85
N PRO A 500 -6.88 -16.46 6.86
CA PRO A 500 -7.22 -16.29 5.46
C PRO A 500 -8.47 -17.07 5.08
N CYS A 501 -9.39 -16.40 4.38
CA CYS A 501 -10.66 -16.98 3.96
C CYS A 501 -10.89 -16.82 2.47
N GLU A 502 -11.36 -17.88 1.81
CA GLU A 502 -11.81 -17.85 0.42
C GLU A 502 -13.22 -17.27 0.32
N LEU A 503 -13.42 -16.35 -0.62
CA LEU A 503 -14.71 -15.76 -0.95
C LEU A 503 -15.39 -16.51 -2.08
N SER A 504 -16.71 -16.72 -1.95
CA SER A 504 -17.55 -17.28 -3.02
C SER A 504 -18.95 -16.65 -3.03
N LEU A 505 -19.68 -16.81 -4.13
CA LEU A 505 -21.08 -16.37 -4.23
C LEU A 505 -22.01 -17.57 -4.34
N ARG A 506 -23.10 -17.58 -3.57
CA ARG A 506 -24.19 -18.55 -3.70
C ARG A 506 -25.56 -17.89 -3.73
N THR A 507 -26.48 -18.51 -4.46
CA THR A 507 -27.91 -18.21 -4.38
C THR A 507 -28.49 -18.82 -3.11
N THR A 508 -29.08 -17.98 -2.27
CA THR A 508 -29.80 -18.41 -1.06
C THR A 508 -31.30 -18.11 -1.18
N THR A 509 -32.09 -18.56 -0.21
CA THR A 509 -33.52 -18.19 -0.12
C THR A 509 -33.75 -16.68 0.05
N LYS A 510 -32.73 -15.91 0.42
CA LYS A 510 -32.76 -14.44 0.53
C LYS A 510 -32.11 -13.74 -0.68
N GLY A 511 -31.84 -14.48 -1.76
CA GLY A 511 -31.13 -14.02 -2.95
C GLY A 511 -29.62 -14.27 -2.88
N PRO A 512 -28.84 -13.68 -3.80
CA PRO A 512 -27.38 -13.82 -3.86
C PRO A 512 -26.68 -13.40 -2.55
N ARG A 513 -25.76 -14.22 -2.06
CA ARG A 513 -24.95 -13.94 -0.87
C ARG A 513 -23.47 -14.22 -1.14
N LEU A 514 -22.63 -13.35 -0.58
CA LEU A 514 -21.22 -13.64 -0.38
C LEU A 514 -21.09 -14.68 0.74
N LEU A 515 -20.12 -15.57 0.61
CA LEU A 515 -19.70 -16.54 1.61
C LEU A 515 -18.20 -16.36 1.87
N CYS A 516 -17.78 -16.56 3.11
CA CYS A 516 -16.41 -16.44 3.58
C CYS A 516 -16.03 -17.72 4.33
N TRP A 517 -15.06 -18.49 3.82
CA TRP A 517 -14.70 -19.80 4.38
C TRP A 517 -13.19 -19.96 4.58
N PRO A 518 -12.70 -20.48 5.73
CA PRO A 518 -11.27 -20.68 5.95
C PRO A 518 -10.63 -21.52 4.86
N ILE A 519 -9.48 -21.06 4.34
CA ILE A 519 -8.75 -21.78 3.31
C ILE A 519 -8.33 -23.17 3.80
N LYS A 520 -8.31 -24.14 2.89
CA LYS A 520 -7.98 -25.56 3.21
C LYS A 520 -6.56 -25.73 3.75
N GLU A 521 -5.67 -24.78 3.49
CA GLU A 521 -4.27 -24.81 3.89
C GLU A 521 -4.10 -24.86 5.42
N VAL A 522 -5.11 -24.45 6.20
CA VAL A 522 -5.14 -24.68 7.67
C VAL A 522 -4.97 -26.15 8.05
N GLU A 523 -5.41 -27.07 7.19
CA GLU A 523 -5.33 -28.50 7.42
C GLU A 523 -3.88 -29.00 7.46
N SER A 524 -2.94 -28.27 6.85
CA SER A 524 -1.51 -28.57 6.91
C SER A 524 -0.95 -28.52 8.33
N LEU A 525 -1.60 -27.78 9.23
CA LEU A 525 -1.23 -27.68 10.65
C LEU A 525 -1.78 -28.86 11.48
N THR A 526 -2.62 -29.73 10.91
CA THR A 526 -3.29 -30.78 11.67
C THR A 526 -2.29 -31.82 12.19
N THR A 527 -2.22 -31.96 13.50
CA THR A 527 -1.42 -33.01 14.17
C THR A 527 -2.25 -34.25 14.46
N ARG A 528 -3.53 -34.07 14.77
CA ARG A 528 -4.48 -35.15 15.06
C ARG A 528 -5.89 -34.73 14.70
N THR A 529 -6.66 -35.67 14.15
CA THR A 529 -8.08 -35.51 13.85
C THR A 529 -8.91 -36.47 14.68
N HIS A 530 -9.98 -35.97 15.28
CA HIS A 530 -10.99 -36.72 16.00
C HIS A 530 -12.31 -36.59 15.27
N VAL A 531 -12.96 -37.72 14.96
CA VAL A 531 -14.26 -37.75 14.30
C VAL A 531 -15.27 -38.46 15.19
N MET A 532 -16.41 -37.82 15.39
CA MET A 532 -17.53 -38.36 16.15
C MET A 532 -18.81 -38.22 15.34
N GLU A 533 -19.61 -39.27 15.32
CA GLU A 533 -20.87 -39.29 14.56
C GLU A 533 -22.00 -39.82 15.43
N ASN A 534 -23.19 -39.27 15.22
CA ASN A 534 -24.42 -39.70 15.89
C ASN A 534 -24.35 -39.75 17.44
N VAL A 535 -23.63 -38.81 18.05
CA VAL A 535 -23.49 -38.72 19.51
C VAL A 535 -24.70 -37.99 20.09
N VAL A 536 -25.42 -38.64 21.02
CA VAL A 536 -26.49 -38.00 21.78
C VAL A 536 -25.90 -37.33 23.01
N LEU A 537 -26.08 -36.01 23.11
CA LEU A 537 -25.68 -35.20 24.26
C LEU A 537 -26.84 -35.17 25.25
N ALA A 538 -26.85 -36.12 26.19
CA ALA A 538 -27.87 -36.22 27.25
C ALA A 538 -27.22 -36.35 28.64
N GLY A 539 -27.89 -35.83 29.68
CA GLY A 539 -27.39 -35.87 31.05
C GLY A 539 -26.00 -35.25 31.18
N ASN A 540 -25.01 -36.03 31.62
CA ASN A 540 -23.62 -35.59 31.81
C ASN A 540 -22.69 -36.00 30.65
N THR A 541 -23.24 -36.26 29.46
CA THR A 541 -22.42 -36.66 28.30
C THR A 541 -21.51 -35.52 27.87
N ASN A 542 -20.21 -35.79 27.80
CA ASN A 542 -19.19 -34.92 27.21
C ASN A 542 -18.58 -35.62 25.99
N ALA A 543 -18.79 -35.06 24.80
CA ALA A 543 -18.22 -35.62 23.56
C ALA A 543 -16.69 -35.57 23.54
N LEU A 544 -16.05 -34.67 24.29
CA LEU A 544 -14.59 -34.54 24.37
C LEU A 544 -13.97 -35.27 25.58
N SER A 545 -14.69 -36.19 26.22
CA SER A 545 -14.24 -36.82 27.47
C SER A 545 -12.91 -37.58 27.37
N ASP A 546 -12.60 -38.15 26.20
CA ASP A 546 -11.35 -38.88 25.94
C ASP A 546 -10.24 -37.99 25.33
N ILE A 547 -10.49 -36.69 25.17
CA ILE A 547 -9.59 -35.73 24.53
C ILE A 547 -9.08 -34.75 25.58
N ALA A 548 -7.79 -34.85 25.93
CA ALA A 548 -7.13 -33.97 26.87
C ALA A 548 -6.06 -33.11 26.18
N GLY A 549 -5.79 -31.90 26.70
CA GLY A 549 -4.64 -31.10 26.30
C GLY A 549 -4.77 -30.31 24.99
N LEU A 550 -5.99 -29.92 24.59
CA LEU A 550 -6.20 -29.02 23.44
C LEU A 550 -5.57 -27.63 23.70
N ASP A 551 -4.93 -27.07 22.68
CA ASP A 551 -4.40 -25.68 22.64
C ASP A 551 -5.00 -24.94 21.44
N LEU A 552 -4.65 -25.39 20.23
CA LEU A 552 -5.11 -24.82 18.95
C LEU A 552 -6.11 -25.77 18.28
N VAL A 553 -7.24 -25.25 17.82
CA VAL A 553 -8.36 -26.09 17.34
C VAL A 553 -8.96 -25.56 16.04
N ASP A 554 -9.18 -26.47 15.07
CA ASP A 554 -10.16 -26.32 13.98
C ASP A 554 -11.27 -27.36 14.18
N LEU A 555 -12.46 -26.90 14.55
CA LEU A 555 -13.62 -27.75 14.84
C LEU A 555 -14.73 -27.48 13.83
N THR A 556 -15.18 -28.51 13.12
CA THR A 556 -16.42 -28.48 12.32
C THR A 556 -17.47 -29.37 12.94
N VAL A 557 -18.70 -28.89 13.10
CA VAL A 557 -19.79 -29.63 13.76
C VAL A 557 -21.12 -29.38 13.08
N GLU A 558 -21.87 -30.46 12.90
CA GLU A 558 -23.29 -30.48 12.56
C GLU A 558 -24.06 -31.10 13.72
N PHE A 559 -25.05 -30.37 14.26
CA PHE A 559 -25.84 -30.85 15.38
C PHE A 559 -27.31 -30.44 15.27
N GLU A 560 -28.16 -31.28 15.85
CA GLU A 560 -29.57 -31.01 16.09
C GLU A 560 -29.71 -30.52 17.53
N PRO A 561 -30.20 -29.28 17.78
CA PRO A 561 -30.35 -28.77 19.14
C PRO A 561 -31.34 -29.57 19.99
N GLY A 562 -32.30 -30.26 19.35
CA GLY A 562 -33.27 -31.13 20.03
C GLY A 562 -34.13 -30.37 21.05
N THR A 563 -34.13 -30.85 22.30
CA THR A 563 -34.82 -30.20 23.42
C THR A 563 -33.90 -29.35 24.29
N ALA A 564 -32.59 -29.33 23.99
CA ALA A 564 -31.63 -28.55 24.75
C ALA A 564 -31.93 -27.04 24.67
N SER A 565 -31.78 -26.32 25.77
CA SER A 565 -31.80 -24.87 25.76
C SER A 565 -30.52 -24.30 25.15
N GLN A 566 -29.39 -24.97 25.36
CA GLN A 566 -28.11 -24.61 24.75
C GLN A 566 -27.29 -25.84 24.36
N VAL A 567 -26.50 -25.69 23.29
CA VAL A 567 -25.39 -26.60 23.00
C VAL A 567 -24.09 -25.85 23.31
N ALA A 568 -23.27 -26.46 24.16
CA ALA A 568 -22.09 -25.84 24.75
C ALA A 568 -20.81 -26.46 24.21
N PHE A 569 -19.89 -25.60 23.79
CA PHE A 569 -18.53 -25.93 23.35
C PHE A 569 -17.55 -25.23 24.28
N ASP A 570 -16.97 -25.96 25.23
CA ASP A 570 -15.89 -25.51 26.08
C ASP A 570 -14.56 -25.85 25.42
N LEU A 571 -13.91 -24.85 24.84
CA LEU A 571 -12.70 -24.96 24.04
C LEU A 571 -11.53 -24.26 24.76
N PRO A 572 -10.27 -24.43 24.29
CA PRO A 572 -9.12 -23.80 24.92
C PRO A 572 -9.28 -22.28 25.06
N GLY A 573 -9.23 -21.78 26.30
CA GLY A 573 -9.31 -20.34 26.58
C GLY A 573 -10.66 -19.66 26.29
N VAL A 574 -11.65 -20.36 25.71
CA VAL A 574 -12.94 -19.80 25.31
C VAL A 574 -14.05 -20.82 25.43
N TRP A 575 -15.19 -20.42 25.99
CA TRP A 575 -16.43 -21.15 25.78
C TRP A 575 -17.23 -20.50 24.65
N VAL A 576 -17.93 -21.33 23.88
CA VAL A 576 -18.89 -20.96 22.84
C VAL A 576 -20.23 -21.64 23.14
N ARG A 577 -21.35 -20.94 22.95
CA ARG A 577 -22.70 -21.44 23.21
C ARG A 577 -23.61 -21.13 22.03
N TYR A 578 -24.34 -22.14 21.56
CA TYR A 578 -25.52 -21.95 20.73
C TYR A 578 -26.77 -21.90 21.63
N ASP A 579 -27.54 -20.82 21.55
CA ASP A 579 -28.82 -20.67 22.23
C ASP A 579 -29.96 -21.13 21.32
N ALA A 580 -30.69 -22.18 21.73
CA ALA A 580 -31.72 -22.80 20.90
C ALA A 580 -33.02 -21.98 20.82
N LYS A 581 -33.24 -21.05 21.77
CA LYS A 581 -34.43 -20.19 21.78
C LYS A 581 -34.22 -18.97 20.91
N ASP A 582 -33.09 -18.29 21.08
CA ASP A 582 -32.80 -17.03 20.41
C ASP A 582 -32.07 -17.25 19.07
N HIS A 583 -31.58 -18.47 18.82
CA HIS A 583 -30.84 -18.85 17.63
C HIS A 583 -29.59 -17.98 17.41
N VAL A 584 -28.81 -17.83 18.49
CA VAL A 584 -27.57 -17.02 18.51
C VAL A 584 -26.40 -17.85 18.97
N VAL A 585 -25.21 -17.52 18.48
CA VAL A 585 -23.93 -18.03 18.98
C VAL A 585 -23.26 -16.93 19.80
N THR A 586 -22.84 -17.27 21.01
CA THR A 586 -22.16 -16.37 21.95
C THR A 586 -20.92 -17.01 22.51
N HIS A 587 -19.99 -16.21 23.02
CA HIS A 587 -18.75 -16.69 23.63
C HIS A 587 -18.35 -15.88 24.87
N SER A 588 -17.47 -16.45 25.70
CA SER A 588 -16.68 -15.65 26.66
C SER A 588 -15.60 -14.87 25.92
N GLY A 589 -15.45 -13.61 26.28
CA GLY A 589 -14.38 -12.82 25.69
C GLY A 589 -14.24 -11.48 26.38
N ILE A 590 -13.84 -10.50 25.59
CA ILE A 590 -13.58 -9.12 26.03
C ILE A 590 -14.15 -8.17 25.00
N ASN A 591 -14.61 -7.01 25.46
CA ASN A 591 -14.98 -5.93 24.56
C ASN A 591 -13.72 -5.17 24.07
N ASN A 592 -13.95 -4.10 23.31
CA ASN A 592 -12.87 -3.28 22.76
C ASN A 592 -12.11 -2.49 23.83
N GLU A 593 -12.68 -2.35 25.03
CA GLU A 593 -12.07 -1.74 26.19
C GLU A 593 -11.24 -2.75 27.02
N GLY A 594 -11.24 -4.03 26.64
CA GLY A 594 -10.56 -5.11 27.36
C GLY A 594 -11.31 -5.61 28.60
N GLU A 595 -12.55 -5.17 28.80
CA GLU A 595 -13.40 -5.59 29.91
C GLU A 595 -13.97 -6.97 29.64
N LEU A 596 -13.92 -7.85 30.65
CA LEU A 596 -14.45 -9.20 30.57
C LEU A 596 -15.95 -9.18 30.24
N GLN A 597 -16.32 -9.95 29.23
CA GLN A 597 -17.70 -10.15 28.82
C GLN A 597 -18.09 -11.60 29.08
N GLU A 598 -19.02 -11.79 30.03
CA GLU A 598 -19.61 -13.10 30.31
C GLU A 598 -20.56 -13.57 29.21
N LYS A 599 -20.94 -12.73 28.23
CA LYS A 599 -21.71 -13.16 27.07
C LYS A 599 -21.51 -12.17 25.94
N TYR A 600 -20.56 -12.46 25.06
CA TYR A 600 -20.34 -11.66 23.87
C TYR A 600 -21.03 -12.29 22.66
N TRP A 601 -21.67 -11.47 21.84
CA TRP A 601 -22.45 -11.93 20.68
C TRP A 601 -21.53 -12.15 19.48
N THR A 602 -21.49 -13.39 18.99
CA THR A 602 -20.68 -13.77 17.82
C THR A 602 -21.52 -13.72 16.55
N ILE A 603 -22.60 -14.51 16.50
CA ILE A 603 -23.48 -14.66 15.33
C ILE A 603 -24.93 -14.63 15.80
N ASP A 604 -25.79 -13.92 15.05
CA ASP A 604 -27.23 -13.92 15.28
C ASP A 604 -28.00 -14.59 14.13
N LYS A 605 -29.30 -14.82 14.35
CA LYS A 605 -30.25 -15.29 13.33
C LYS A 605 -29.78 -16.59 12.66
N LEU A 606 -29.42 -17.57 13.49
CA LEU A 606 -28.93 -18.88 13.11
C LEU A 606 -29.92 -20.01 13.42
N PRO A 607 -31.17 -19.96 12.91
CA PRO A 607 -32.13 -21.04 13.12
C PRO A 607 -31.63 -22.32 12.44
N PRO A 608 -31.94 -23.52 12.98
CA PRO A 608 -31.56 -24.77 12.35
C PRO A 608 -32.19 -24.91 10.96
N ARG A 609 -31.42 -25.38 9.97
CA ARG A 609 -31.88 -25.71 8.61
C ARG A 609 -32.11 -27.20 8.53
N ASP A 610 -33.34 -27.60 8.23
CA ASP A 610 -33.76 -29.01 8.28
C ASP A 610 -33.43 -29.70 9.62
N GLY A 611 -33.58 -28.92 10.70
CA GLY A 611 -33.29 -29.34 12.07
C GLY A 611 -31.81 -29.27 12.49
N VAL A 612 -30.90 -28.87 11.59
CA VAL A 612 -29.46 -28.87 11.84
C VAL A 612 -28.86 -27.47 11.90
N VAL A 613 -27.94 -27.28 12.84
CA VAL A 613 -27.01 -26.16 12.87
C VAL A 613 -25.62 -26.68 12.47
N GLN A 614 -24.97 -25.95 11.57
CA GLN A 614 -23.61 -26.24 11.13
C GLN A 614 -22.71 -25.08 11.54
N LEU A 615 -21.63 -25.39 12.25
CA LEU A 615 -20.60 -24.45 12.68
C LEU A 615 -19.21 -24.96 12.31
N ARG A 616 -18.30 -24.04 12.01
CA ARG A 616 -16.85 -24.24 12.08
C ARG A 616 -16.26 -23.20 13.03
N ILE A 617 -15.37 -23.63 13.92
CA ILE A 617 -14.79 -22.81 14.98
C ILE A 617 -13.26 -22.97 14.92
N LEU A 618 -12.56 -21.87 14.66
CA LEU A 618 -11.11 -21.78 14.78
C LEU A 618 -10.77 -21.13 16.12
N VAL A 619 -9.93 -21.77 16.92
CA VAL A 619 -9.46 -21.26 18.22
C VAL A 619 -7.95 -21.15 18.19
N ASP A 620 -7.47 -19.93 18.38
CA ASP A 620 -6.07 -19.58 18.64
C ASP A 620 -5.97 -18.95 20.05
N ARG A 621 -4.76 -18.72 20.54
CA ARG A 621 -4.51 -18.34 21.94
C ARG A 621 -5.20 -17.05 22.40
N LEU A 622 -5.49 -16.14 21.48
CA LEU A 622 -6.14 -14.86 21.74
C LEU A 622 -7.37 -14.59 20.89
N SER A 623 -7.77 -15.52 20.01
CA SER A 623 -8.91 -15.33 19.12
C SER A 623 -9.78 -16.56 18.96
N VAL A 624 -11.05 -16.29 18.64
CA VAL A 624 -11.98 -17.28 18.13
C VAL A 624 -12.62 -16.73 16.85
N GLU A 625 -12.66 -17.56 15.82
CA GLU A 625 -13.40 -17.28 14.60
C GLU A 625 -14.48 -18.35 14.41
N VAL A 626 -15.73 -17.91 14.26
CA VAL A 626 -16.88 -18.80 14.09
C VAL A 626 -17.49 -18.56 12.73
N PHE A 627 -17.70 -19.63 11.98
CA PHE A 627 -18.33 -19.67 10.67
C PHE A 627 -19.58 -20.53 10.77
N ALA A 628 -20.66 -20.12 10.12
CA ALA A 628 -21.88 -20.89 10.12
C ALA A 628 -22.43 -21.08 8.71
N PHE A 629 -23.04 -22.24 8.45
CA PHE A 629 -23.63 -22.62 7.17
C PHE A 629 -22.67 -22.36 5.99
N ASP A 630 -21.56 -23.08 5.98
CA ASP A 630 -20.47 -22.95 4.98
C ASP A 630 -19.93 -21.52 4.78
N GLY A 631 -20.04 -20.64 5.78
CA GLY A 631 -19.48 -19.28 5.72
C GLY A 631 -20.44 -18.21 5.23
N GLU A 632 -21.75 -18.49 5.16
CA GLU A 632 -22.77 -17.47 4.91
C GLU A 632 -22.80 -16.37 5.97
N VAL A 633 -22.34 -16.69 7.19
CA VAL A 633 -22.12 -15.72 8.26
C VAL A 633 -20.85 -16.12 9.00
N PHE A 634 -20.00 -15.15 9.33
CA PHE A 634 -18.85 -15.37 10.19
C PHE A 634 -18.65 -14.22 11.19
N GLY A 635 -17.93 -14.50 12.27
CA GLY A 635 -17.50 -13.50 13.24
C GLY A 635 -16.10 -13.83 13.75
N SER A 636 -15.27 -12.79 13.89
CA SER A 636 -13.90 -12.89 14.39
C SER A 636 -13.79 -12.08 15.68
N HIS A 637 -13.26 -12.67 16.75
CA HIS A 637 -13.31 -12.04 18.07
C HIS A 637 -12.04 -12.31 18.87
N TYR A 638 -11.59 -11.29 19.61
CA TYR A 638 -10.61 -11.51 20.68
C TYR A 638 -11.25 -12.23 21.87
N ILE A 639 -10.47 -13.08 22.52
CA ILE A 639 -10.85 -13.78 23.75
C ILE A 639 -9.92 -13.38 24.90
N ASN A 640 -10.34 -13.68 26.13
CA ASN A 640 -9.49 -13.55 27.31
C ASN A 640 -9.14 -14.93 27.85
N PRO A 641 -7.94 -15.46 27.56
CA PRO A 641 -7.59 -16.84 27.89
C PRO A 641 -7.57 -17.10 29.41
N LYS A 642 -7.50 -16.07 30.25
CA LYS A 642 -7.56 -16.20 31.72
C LYS A 642 -8.96 -16.58 32.25
N HIS A 643 -9.99 -16.48 31.42
CA HIS A 643 -11.38 -16.72 31.80
C HIS A 643 -12.05 -17.82 30.94
N GLY A 644 -11.24 -18.68 30.30
CA GLY A 644 -11.71 -19.87 29.63
C GLY A 644 -12.16 -20.98 30.58
N PRO A 645 -12.85 -22.01 30.06
CA PRO A 645 -13.23 -23.18 30.85
C PRO A 645 -12.00 -23.96 31.33
N ALA A 646 -12.08 -24.55 32.53
CA ALA A 646 -10.97 -25.32 33.11
C ALA A 646 -10.75 -26.69 32.44
N THR A 647 -11.78 -27.22 31.79
CA THR A 647 -11.75 -28.50 31.06
C THR A 647 -12.50 -28.36 29.75
N HIS A 648 -12.00 -29.00 28.70
CA HIS A 648 -12.66 -29.00 27.40
C HIS A 648 -13.87 -29.92 27.40
N SER A 649 -14.97 -29.48 26.81
CA SER A 649 -16.18 -30.27 26.75
C SER A 649 -17.12 -29.88 25.62
N ILE A 650 -17.90 -30.84 25.13
CA ILE A 650 -19.07 -30.53 24.28
C ILE A 650 -20.26 -31.28 24.86
N HIS A 651 -21.28 -30.51 25.27
CA HIS A 651 -22.43 -31.03 26.01
C HIS A 651 -23.70 -30.21 25.74
N ALA A 652 -24.84 -30.75 26.13
CA ALA A 652 -26.14 -30.07 26.07
C ALA A 652 -26.52 -29.53 27.46
N ILE A 653 -27.19 -28.37 27.48
CA ILE A 653 -27.73 -27.74 28.69
C ILE A 653 -29.24 -27.67 28.55
N GLY A 654 -29.97 -28.00 29.62
CA GLY A 654 -31.42 -27.82 29.69
C GLY A 654 -32.25 -28.77 28.83
N GLY A 655 -31.66 -29.87 28.33
CA GLY A 655 -32.33 -30.88 27.51
C GLY A 655 -31.33 -31.76 26.78
N GLU A 656 -31.76 -32.39 25.69
CA GLU A 656 -30.94 -33.27 24.86
C GLU A 656 -30.69 -32.67 23.48
N ALA A 657 -29.46 -32.79 23.00
CA ALA A 657 -29.06 -32.45 21.63
C ALA A 657 -28.38 -33.66 20.97
N LYS A 658 -28.22 -33.64 19.65
CA LYS A 658 -27.54 -34.72 18.92
C LYS A 658 -26.50 -34.13 17.98
N ILE A 659 -25.25 -34.54 18.14
CA ILE A 659 -24.20 -34.33 17.14
C ILE A 659 -24.46 -35.32 15.99
N ARG A 660 -24.69 -34.82 14.78
CA ARG A 660 -24.73 -35.65 13.57
C ARG A 660 -23.31 -36.06 13.19
N ARG A 661 -22.44 -35.06 13.09
CA ARG A 661 -21.02 -35.21 12.80
C ARG A 661 -20.23 -34.10 13.48
N LEU A 662 -19.11 -34.47 14.05
CA LEU A 662 -18.11 -33.54 14.57
C LEU A 662 -16.74 -33.99 14.11
N GLU A 663 -15.97 -33.05 13.59
CA GLU A 663 -14.57 -33.21 13.24
C GLU A 663 -13.76 -32.16 13.99
N LEU A 664 -12.87 -32.59 14.88
CA LEU A 664 -12.00 -31.74 15.67
C LEU A 664 -10.56 -32.02 15.26
N ARG A 665 -9.85 -31.00 14.82
CA ARG A 665 -8.44 -31.05 14.46
C ARG A 665 -7.63 -30.30 15.50
N GLU A 666 -6.67 -31.00 16.09
CA GLU A 666 -5.62 -30.42 16.90
C GLU A 666 -4.57 -29.81 15.96
N LEU A 667 -4.32 -28.51 16.07
CA LEU A 667 -3.39 -27.81 15.18
C LEU A 667 -2.01 -27.62 15.83
N ASN A 668 -0.97 -27.63 15.01
CA ASN A 668 0.36 -27.17 15.37
C ASN A 668 0.51 -25.66 15.12
N SER A 669 1.58 -25.07 15.65
CA SER A 669 2.03 -23.73 15.26
C SER A 669 2.38 -23.66 13.77
N ALA A 670 2.07 -22.54 13.14
CA ALA A 670 2.52 -22.16 11.79
C ALA A 670 3.87 -21.40 11.79
N TRP A 671 4.38 -21.02 12.96
CA TRP A 671 5.69 -20.35 13.14
C TRP A 671 6.88 -21.29 13.15
#